data_AF-A0A7C2FW88-F1
#
_entry.id   AF-A0A7C2FW88-F1
#
_cell.length_a   1.000
_cell.length_b   1.000
_cell.length_c   1.000
_cell.angle_alpha   90.00
_cell.angle_beta   90.00
_cell.angle_gamma   90.00
#
_symmetry.space_group_name_H-M   'P 1'
#
loop_
_entity.id
_entity.type
_entity.pdbx_description
1 polymer ?
#
loop_
_entity_poly.entity_id
_entity_poly.type
_entity_poly.pdbx_seq_one_letter_code
_entity_poly.pdbx_strand_id
1 'polypeptide(L)'
;MGAHHRWMMLLMLLAGGAAFATTRVETLPANKTVVLSLRAGETIQVRLPDLSCDAVYSLSVTGRNPQSLRGSHEGTFVASPSVFNVEPKNFRPVKGAVHLALFRPGDRLLLSKRLWWGDPSFFVHLQPKQSGDHYLELKALDGELKGTAQIAVQLLRLNLRPDERRRIECEPDDTPEEANPMEIGKPVYGTGDDVDYLYNTDEGKNGWDWFTFEWKGEPKLVFFEVDLLDRDIITTLKLYKQETTPDGKTKLVEYTQGKDPTEVRHDDQGDELLAWKFITRILTPGRYYLAVRPNHPVYTLRTAVYDVPPYLKPDEVGKADPQKVAQAARKAIAVAMRYMVDGGDSFFHNTPRKGGIRVRAENQTDETERCLTCHPGHFTMFSVLSAVKNGYPIANRSQFKWMMDKLYNAMAPFYGHEGAYWTRFDLAPANGVSRLGHMIALYENYFSGRFTDFPAKGGGFPLLVYRGRDKLPQVGYDGNPKRNFEHDGNRPISDFRVACDSWVCFMEAYKRTGDEKWRQAAEHLKSLLRTGRIKDTEDIVEQTKWALSMSDPRFGYVTQKSDEFDDLIRANVRELFNRQQDDGGWLTAEYLSNAHYFPAWELAEKVKKSDPSLVFFTAETVYVLTMALQHLGEIQKPSDILRHPRLQRAVQWILSEQKEFGAWLDPKGELFYTPYLETKWSLILLSHLFPGDWSREKELQAAQNRQPLDIRSATYTALLDWLDGLWAPQNGRIVRAVLPLLSHPDPLIRQKAAAAIGQMACDTVVKEGLDETVEPLLRLLADDSKMVWRTAAWALRQLANNGIGVDAIKAALSSDDVRVRRGATRIFLRYFYHLVDRKDIAQQLCALTQDTDPLVRIHALQSLWRWWYRTTDFALRRQIEQAFLRLAASEREPLVRLNIAQALHNILDENTVQFFNNWLRVVHLDADKEKAKQARIEFVERPLAKEIADALRAYDDVGKETILTAFGYFYLRGGVGNDYDFITFYDQQAAQTLADALLPLLEHPDPVMRLKATKAAVAVRLSKDVRLVTKLMERLKDSDGEVRRAALLALQHPAFPTDYRAAPDASATLTPQKAAVLSGNLSGR
;
A
#
# COMPACT_ATOMS: atom_id res chain seq x y z
N MET A 1 33.31 -66.26 -34.66
CA MET A 1 32.35 -65.42 -35.42
C MET A 1 31.19 -65.07 -34.48
N GLY A 2 30.61 -63.85 -34.53
CA GLY A 2 29.40 -63.53 -33.73
C GLY A 2 29.24 -62.12 -33.14
N ALA A 3 30.24 -61.22 -33.23
CA ALA A 3 30.17 -59.91 -32.55
C ALA A 3 29.79 -58.71 -33.47
N HIS A 4 30.27 -58.67 -34.71
CA HIS A 4 30.26 -57.43 -35.52
C HIS A 4 28.90 -56.99 -36.10
N HIS A 5 27.87 -57.84 -36.13
CA HIS A 5 26.57 -57.46 -36.71
C HIS A 5 25.61 -56.73 -35.74
N ARG A 6 25.82 -56.79 -34.42
CA ARG A 6 24.93 -56.07 -33.47
C ARG A 6 25.24 -54.57 -33.33
N TRP A 7 26.49 -54.15 -33.54
CA TRP A 7 26.88 -52.73 -33.44
C TRP A 7 26.40 -51.89 -34.64
N MET A 8 26.48 -52.44 -35.86
CA MET A 8 26.11 -51.70 -37.07
C MET A 8 24.60 -51.41 -37.15
N MET A 9 23.76 -52.31 -36.62
CA MET A 9 22.31 -52.13 -36.57
C MET A 9 21.87 -51.10 -35.51
N LEU A 10 22.62 -50.96 -34.41
CA LEU A 10 22.36 -49.97 -33.37
C LEU A 10 22.64 -48.53 -33.86
N LEU A 11 23.70 -48.35 -34.65
CA LEU A 11 24.02 -47.07 -35.30
C LEU A 11 22.98 -46.66 -36.36
N MET A 12 22.39 -47.61 -37.08
CA MET A 12 21.31 -47.31 -38.04
C MET A 12 19.96 -47.00 -37.35
N LEU A 13 19.68 -47.57 -36.17
CA LEU A 13 18.49 -47.20 -35.39
C LEU A 13 18.63 -45.84 -34.69
N LEU A 14 19.84 -45.39 -34.38
CA LEU A 14 20.11 -44.02 -33.92
C LEU A 14 20.11 -42.97 -35.04
N ALA A 15 20.09 -43.39 -36.32
CA ALA A 15 19.82 -42.53 -37.46
C ALA A 15 18.30 -42.33 -37.74
N GLY A 16 17.44 -42.87 -36.88
CA GLY A 16 15.99 -42.81 -36.98
C GLY A 16 15.38 -41.45 -36.61
N GLY A 17 15.56 -40.44 -37.47
CA GLY A 17 14.65 -39.28 -37.51
C GLY A 17 14.80 -38.24 -36.39
N ALA A 18 15.99 -38.10 -35.79
CA ALA A 18 16.32 -36.87 -35.06
C ALA A 18 16.41 -35.70 -36.05
N ALA A 19 15.29 -35.00 -36.28
CA ALA A 19 15.27 -33.81 -37.11
C ALA A 19 16.19 -32.75 -36.51
N PHE A 20 17.22 -32.35 -37.26
CA PHE A 20 18.07 -31.21 -36.87
C PHE A 20 17.16 -29.99 -36.66
N ALA A 21 17.22 -29.37 -35.49
CA ALA A 21 16.47 -28.15 -35.21
C ALA A 21 16.92 -27.06 -36.18
N THR A 22 16.10 -26.78 -37.18
CA THR A 22 16.44 -25.86 -38.27
C THR A 22 16.35 -24.41 -37.78
N THR A 23 17.48 -23.85 -37.35
CA THR A 23 17.57 -22.44 -36.98
C THR A 23 17.20 -21.56 -38.18
N ARG A 24 16.03 -20.92 -38.12
CA ARG A 24 15.57 -20.00 -39.16
C ARG A 24 16.20 -18.63 -38.93
N VAL A 25 16.97 -18.14 -39.89
CA VAL A 25 17.58 -16.80 -39.80
C VAL A 25 16.66 -15.77 -40.45
N GLU A 26 16.22 -14.79 -39.68
CA GLU A 26 15.38 -13.66 -40.10
C GLU A 26 16.20 -12.36 -40.00
N THR A 27 15.80 -11.30 -40.70
CA THR A 27 16.42 -9.96 -40.55
C THR A 27 15.36 -8.94 -40.17
N LEU A 28 15.56 -8.23 -39.06
CA LEU A 28 14.64 -7.20 -38.59
C LEU A 28 14.88 -5.88 -39.34
N PRO A 29 13.92 -5.33 -40.10
CA PRO A 29 14.07 -4.01 -40.71
C PRO A 29 14.03 -2.92 -39.64
N ALA A 30 14.93 -1.94 -39.74
CA ALA A 30 14.98 -0.82 -38.80
C ALA A 30 13.62 -0.09 -38.71
N ASN A 31 13.20 0.22 -37.48
CA ASN A 31 11.97 0.94 -37.15
C ASN A 31 10.67 0.27 -37.66
N LYS A 32 10.67 -1.05 -37.87
CA LYS A 32 9.47 -1.85 -38.19
C LYS A 32 9.23 -2.95 -37.17
N THR A 33 7.97 -3.32 -37.01
CA THR A 33 7.56 -4.55 -36.31
C THR A 33 7.46 -5.69 -37.31
N VAL A 34 8.08 -6.83 -37.01
CA VAL A 34 7.93 -8.09 -37.74
C VAL A 34 7.17 -9.07 -36.86
N VAL A 35 6.20 -9.81 -37.43
CA VAL A 35 5.47 -10.87 -36.72
C VAL A 35 5.97 -12.21 -37.23
N LEU A 36 6.54 -13.00 -36.32
CA LEU A 36 7.15 -14.29 -36.58
C LEU A 36 6.25 -15.40 -36.07
N SER A 37 5.92 -16.35 -36.93
CA SER A 37 5.38 -17.64 -36.49
C SER A 37 6.50 -18.52 -35.96
N LEU A 38 6.35 -18.99 -34.71
CA LEU A 38 7.24 -19.90 -34.00
C LEU A 38 6.48 -21.16 -33.58
N ARG A 39 7.05 -22.33 -33.87
CA ARG A 39 6.50 -23.66 -33.55
C ARG A 39 7.24 -24.30 -32.37
N ALA A 40 6.66 -25.34 -31.78
CA ALA A 40 7.37 -26.18 -30.82
C ALA A 40 8.55 -26.88 -31.52
N GLY A 41 9.68 -26.99 -30.83
CA GLY A 41 10.94 -27.50 -31.37
C GLY A 41 11.70 -26.53 -32.29
N GLU A 42 11.15 -25.35 -32.58
CA GLU A 42 11.76 -24.37 -33.50
C GLU A 42 12.68 -23.38 -32.78
N THR A 43 13.72 -22.93 -33.49
CA THR A 43 14.59 -21.82 -33.08
C THR A 43 14.66 -20.83 -34.25
N ILE A 44 14.45 -19.55 -33.97
CA ILE A 44 14.56 -18.44 -34.92
C ILE A 44 15.64 -17.49 -34.40
N GLN A 45 16.63 -17.16 -35.23
CA GLN A 45 17.61 -16.12 -34.94
C GLN A 45 17.31 -14.90 -35.79
N VAL A 46 16.96 -13.79 -35.14
CA VAL A 46 16.65 -12.53 -35.79
C VAL A 46 17.90 -11.65 -35.74
N ARG A 47 18.52 -11.42 -36.89
CA ARG A 47 19.60 -10.44 -37.05
C ARG A 47 19.00 -9.04 -36.89
N LEU A 48 19.52 -8.27 -35.92
CA LEU A 48 19.17 -6.86 -35.75
C LEU A 48 19.96 -6.01 -36.77
N PRO A 49 19.49 -4.79 -37.11
CA PRO A 49 20.32 -3.81 -37.81
C PRO A 49 21.61 -3.52 -37.03
N ASP A 50 22.67 -3.06 -37.71
CA ASP A 50 23.92 -2.66 -37.07
C ASP A 50 23.66 -1.66 -35.92
N LEU A 51 23.94 -2.08 -34.69
CA LEU A 51 23.73 -1.26 -33.51
C LEU A 51 24.96 -0.41 -33.23
N SER A 52 24.75 0.80 -32.71
CA SER A 52 25.80 1.74 -32.35
C SER A 52 25.81 1.98 -30.86
N CYS A 53 26.99 1.93 -30.23
CA CYS A 53 27.16 2.31 -28.82
C CYS A 53 26.88 3.79 -28.54
N ASP A 54 26.76 4.61 -29.59
CA ASP A 54 26.34 6.02 -29.55
C ASP A 54 24.83 6.24 -29.78
N ALA A 55 24.03 5.17 -29.70
CA ALA A 55 22.58 5.24 -29.83
C ALA A 55 21.86 4.37 -28.80
N VAL A 56 20.69 4.84 -28.36
CA VAL A 56 19.74 4.08 -27.55
C VAL A 56 18.64 3.55 -28.46
N TYR A 57 18.19 2.33 -28.21
CA TYR A 57 17.16 1.64 -28.99
C TYR A 57 16.08 1.08 -28.07
N SER A 58 14.81 1.31 -28.36
CA SER A 58 13.70 0.58 -27.73
C SER A 58 13.57 -0.78 -28.42
N LEU A 59 13.75 -1.87 -27.66
CA LEU A 59 13.54 -3.25 -28.11
C LEU A 59 12.23 -3.79 -27.50
N SER A 60 11.33 -4.30 -28.34
CA SER A 60 10.07 -4.90 -27.91
C SER A 60 9.90 -6.29 -28.52
N VAL A 61 9.52 -7.27 -27.69
CA VAL A 61 9.17 -8.63 -28.14
C VAL A 61 7.88 -9.09 -27.45
N THR A 62 6.90 -9.60 -28.20
CA THR A 62 5.56 -9.92 -27.64
C THR A 62 4.90 -11.12 -28.30
N GLY A 63 4.44 -12.09 -27.52
CA GLY A 63 3.51 -13.13 -27.96
C GLY A 63 2.08 -12.60 -28.09
N ARG A 64 1.66 -12.28 -29.33
CA ARG A 64 0.35 -11.62 -29.60
C ARG A 64 -0.86 -12.52 -29.36
N ASN A 65 -0.66 -13.84 -29.33
CA ASN A 65 -1.67 -14.85 -28.98
C ASN A 65 -1.27 -15.59 -27.69
N PRO A 66 -1.34 -14.94 -26.51
CA PRO A 66 -0.77 -15.46 -25.26
C PRO A 66 -1.36 -16.81 -24.82
N GLN A 67 -2.57 -17.17 -25.26
CA GLN A 67 -3.17 -18.48 -25.03
C GLN A 67 -2.46 -19.64 -25.75
N SER A 68 -1.61 -19.35 -26.75
CA SER A 68 -0.73 -20.35 -27.39
C SER A 68 0.47 -20.72 -26.52
N LEU A 69 0.87 -19.85 -25.59
CA LEU A 69 1.97 -20.07 -24.67
C LEU A 69 1.49 -20.94 -23.50
N ARG A 70 2.32 -21.89 -23.05
CA ARG A 70 2.10 -22.56 -21.76
C ARG A 70 2.81 -21.79 -20.64
N GLY A 71 2.44 -22.07 -19.40
CA GLY A 71 3.43 -22.21 -18.34
C GLY A 71 3.54 -23.72 -18.14
N SER A 72 4.74 -24.29 -18.20
CA SER A 72 4.89 -25.75 -18.10
C SER A 72 5.31 -26.18 -16.69
N HIS A 73 4.43 -26.98 -16.06
CA HIS A 73 4.58 -27.52 -14.71
C HIS A 73 4.74 -29.04 -14.77
N GLU A 74 5.98 -29.53 -14.77
CA GLU A 74 6.26 -30.96 -14.55
C GLU A 74 6.92 -31.11 -13.17
N GLY A 75 6.14 -31.55 -12.17
CA GLY A 75 6.49 -31.55 -10.74
C GLY A 75 6.08 -30.25 -10.00
N THR A 76 6.62 -30.00 -8.80
CA THR A 76 6.42 -28.81 -7.93
C THR A 76 7.78 -28.19 -7.44
N PHE A 77 8.07 -26.86 -7.44
CA PHE A 77 8.03 -25.87 -6.29
C PHE A 77 7.60 -24.39 -6.60
N VAL A 78 6.45 -23.89 -6.14
CA VAL A 78 6.08 -22.45 -6.06
C VAL A 78 5.89 -22.16 -4.58
N ALA A 79 6.68 -21.23 -4.08
CA ALA A 79 6.50 -20.66 -2.75
C ALA A 79 5.73 -19.34 -2.88
N SER A 80 4.93 -19.02 -1.87
CA SER A 80 4.57 -17.62 -1.60
C SER A 80 5.67 -17.05 -0.69
N PRO A 81 6.56 -16.17 -1.17
CA PRO A 81 7.80 -15.85 -0.45
C PRO A 81 7.66 -14.66 0.54
N SER A 82 6.45 -14.13 0.74
CA SER A 82 6.14 -13.18 1.82
C SER A 82 4.68 -13.18 2.27
N VAL A 83 3.73 -12.91 1.37
CA VAL A 83 2.38 -12.42 1.74
C VAL A 83 1.38 -13.52 2.10
N PHE A 84 1.67 -14.79 1.81
CA PHE A 84 0.80 -15.91 2.20
C PHE A 84 1.56 -17.13 2.76
N ASN A 85 2.89 -17.04 2.94
CA ASN A 85 3.79 -18.07 3.51
C ASN A 85 3.44 -19.52 3.12
N VAL A 86 2.96 -19.72 1.89
CA VAL A 86 2.52 -21.01 1.39
C VAL A 86 3.76 -21.90 1.28
N GLU A 87 3.76 -22.97 2.08
CA GLU A 87 4.92 -23.84 2.31
C GLU A 87 5.60 -24.19 0.97
N PRO A 88 6.93 -23.93 0.79
CA PRO A 88 7.61 -23.97 -0.52
C PRO A 88 7.49 -25.26 -1.34
N LYS A 89 6.99 -26.34 -0.74
CA LYS A 89 6.82 -27.70 -1.27
C LYS A 89 5.61 -27.91 -2.21
N ASN A 90 4.79 -26.88 -2.51
CA ASN A 90 3.38 -27.09 -2.95
C ASN A 90 2.96 -26.86 -4.44
N PHE A 91 3.52 -25.92 -5.24
CA PHE A 91 3.18 -25.67 -6.68
C PHE A 91 4.47 -25.65 -7.58
N ARG A 92 4.70 -25.09 -8.81
CA ARG A 92 6.05 -25.15 -9.56
C ARG A 92 6.61 -23.86 -10.21
N PRO A 93 7.95 -23.58 -10.29
CA PRO A 93 8.47 -22.43 -11.05
C PRO A 93 8.19 -22.61 -12.53
N VAL A 94 7.89 -21.51 -13.21
CA VAL A 94 7.44 -21.57 -14.59
C VAL A 94 8.61 -21.87 -15.51
N LYS A 95 8.64 -23.09 -16.08
CA LYS A 95 9.27 -23.31 -17.38
C LYS A 95 8.42 -22.54 -18.40
N GLY A 96 8.91 -21.36 -18.81
CA GLY A 96 8.25 -20.52 -19.81
C GLY A 96 8.20 -21.19 -21.19
N ALA A 97 7.50 -20.57 -22.14
CA ALA A 97 7.14 -21.21 -23.39
C ALA A 97 7.97 -20.75 -24.61
N VAL A 98 8.63 -19.59 -24.51
CA VAL A 98 9.59 -19.11 -25.50
C VAL A 98 10.78 -18.52 -24.75
N HIS A 99 11.95 -19.11 -24.94
CA HIS A 99 13.23 -18.56 -24.54
C HIS A 99 13.63 -17.42 -25.49
N LEU A 100 13.99 -16.29 -24.92
CA LEU A 100 14.51 -15.10 -25.59
C LEU A 100 15.96 -14.88 -25.14
N ALA A 101 16.88 -14.69 -26.08
CA ALA A 101 18.27 -14.36 -25.78
C ALA A 101 18.81 -13.29 -26.75
N LEU A 102 19.32 -12.19 -26.22
CA LEU A 102 19.99 -11.13 -26.96
C LEU A 102 21.51 -11.26 -26.77
N PHE A 103 22.27 -11.37 -27.87
CA PHE A 103 23.72 -11.55 -27.81
C PHE A 103 24.43 -10.92 -29.01
N ARG A 104 25.76 -10.81 -28.91
CA ARG A 104 26.68 -10.46 -29.99
C ARG A 104 27.63 -11.64 -30.23
N PRO A 105 27.95 -12.04 -31.48
CA PRO A 105 28.73 -13.24 -31.73
C PRO A 105 30.14 -13.15 -31.13
N GLY A 106 30.47 -14.09 -30.23
CA GLY A 106 31.77 -14.14 -29.54
C GLY A 106 31.85 -13.36 -28.22
N ASP A 107 30.85 -12.53 -27.90
CA ASP A 107 30.70 -11.88 -26.59
C ASP A 107 29.87 -12.76 -25.62
N ARG A 108 29.73 -12.29 -24.37
CA ARG A 108 28.71 -12.84 -23.46
C ARG A 108 27.29 -12.54 -23.94
N LEU A 109 26.36 -13.34 -23.45
CA LEU A 109 24.92 -13.02 -23.46
C LEU A 109 24.70 -11.62 -22.86
N LEU A 110 23.92 -10.78 -23.54
CA LEU A 110 23.62 -9.42 -23.08
C LEU A 110 22.38 -9.43 -22.18
N LEU A 111 21.29 -10.04 -22.66
CA LEU A 111 20.01 -10.16 -21.94
C LEU A 111 19.35 -11.50 -22.27
N SER A 112 18.53 -12.04 -21.36
CA SER A 112 17.64 -13.16 -21.69
C SER A 112 16.40 -13.19 -20.81
N LYS A 113 15.27 -13.63 -21.40
CA LYS A 113 13.98 -13.75 -20.72
C LYS A 113 13.22 -14.98 -21.18
N ARG A 114 12.15 -15.36 -20.48
CA ARG A 114 11.20 -16.39 -20.92
C ARG A 114 9.81 -15.77 -21.05
N LEU A 115 9.20 -15.90 -22.22
CA LEU A 115 7.82 -15.49 -22.46
C LEU A 115 6.87 -16.67 -22.19
N TRP A 116 5.73 -16.41 -21.55
CA TRP A 116 4.70 -17.40 -21.21
C TRP A 116 3.31 -16.75 -21.14
N TRP A 117 2.25 -17.50 -20.81
CA TRP A 117 0.90 -16.89 -20.78
C TRP A 117 0.80 -15.76 -19.74
N GLY A 118 1.52 -15.87 -18.62
CA GLY A 118 1.50 -14.89 -17.52
C GLY A 118 2.35 -13.67 -17.79
N ASP A 119 3.54 -13.87 -18.38
CA ASP A 119 4.36 -12.80 -18.94
C ASP A 119 4.63 -12.98 -20.45
N PRO A 120 3.77 -12.44 -21.34
CA PRO A 120 3.88 -12.64 -22.78
C PRO A 120 4.73 -11.60 -23.52
N SER A 121 5.31 -10.60 -22.83
CA SER A 121 6.06 -9.51 -23.48
C SER A 121 7.39 -9.17 -22.79
N PHE A 122 8.30 -8.56 -23.53
CA PHE A 122 9.58 -8.02 -23.08
C PHE A 122 9.77 -6.64 -23.69
N PHE A 123 10.12 -5.65 -22.87
CA PHE A 123 10.50 -4.31 -23.32
C PHE A 123 11.71 -3.78 -22.54
N VAL A 124 12.74 -3.33 -23.25
CA VAL A 124 13.87 -2.60 -22.65
C VAL A 124 14.35 -1.48 -23.57
N HIS A 125 15.02 -0.49 -23.00
CA HIS A 125 15.95 0.34 -23.76
C HIS A 125 17.33 -0.33 -23.77
N LEU A 126 18.00 -0.31 -24.90
CA LEU A 126 19.30 -0.94 -25.11
C LEU A 126 20.32 0.11 -25.57
N GLN A 127 21.45 0.21 -24.85
CA GLN A 127 22.64 0.91 -25.33
C GLN A 127 23.82 -0.08 -25.34
N PRO A 128 24.14 -0.70 -26.50
CA PRO A 128 25.14 -1.76 -26.55
C PRO A 128 26.52 -1.17 -26.25
N LYS A 129 27.29 -1.83 -25.37
CA LYS A 129 28.63 -1.34 -24.97
C LYS A 129 29.66 -1.35 -26.12
N GLN A 130 29.37 -2.05 -27.23
CA GLN A 130 30.15 -2.03 -28.48
C GLN A 130 29.23 -1.99 -29.72
N SER A 131 29.72 -1.42 -30.83
CA SER A 131 28.95 -1.35 -32.09
C SER A 131 29.06 -2.63 -32.94
N GLY A 132 28.07 -2.85 -33.82
CA GLY A 132 28.05 -3.88 -34.86
C GLY A 132 26.86 -4.84 -34.80
N ASP A 133 27.03 -6.02 -35.38
CA ASP A 133 26.04 -7.10 -35.45
C ASP A 133 25.56 -7.58 -34.08
N HIS A 134 24.23 -7.69 -33.92
CA HIS A 134 23.58 -8.25 -32.74
C HIS A 134 22.43 -9.18 -33.16
N TYR A 135 22.18 -10.23 -32.38
CA TYR A 135 21.20 -11.27 -32.69
C TYR A 135 20.25 -11.50 -31.52
N LEU A 136 18.97 -11.66 -31.86
CA LEU A 136 17.90 -12.04 -30.94
C LEU A 136 17.47 -13.49 -31.29
N GLU A 137 17.81 -14.45 -30.43
CA GLU A 137 17.29 -15.82 -30.54
C GLU A 137 15.92 -15.94 -29.85
N LEU A 138 14.99 -16.59 -30.54
CA LEU A 138 13.65 -16.96 -30.08
C LEU A 138 13.48 -18.47 -30.23
N LYS A 139 13.25 -19.18 -29.13
CA LYS A 139 13.29 -20.65 -29.10
C LYS A 139 12.17 -21.23 -28.24
N ALA A 140 11.44 -22.21 -28.77
CA ALA A 140 10.44 -22.96 -28.03
C ALA A 140 10.76 -24.45 -28.11
N LEU A 141 10.86 -25.14 -26.96
CA LEU A 141 11.10 -26.58 -26.93
C LEU A 141 9.83 -27.38 -27.26
N ASP A 142 9.98 -28.68 -27.47
CA ASP A 142 8.83 -29.56 -27.66
C ASP A 142 7.94 -29.59 -26.41
N GLY A 143 6.63 -29.46 -26.62
CA GLY A 143 5.65 -29.44 -25.54
C GLY A 143 5.54 -28.12 -24.76
N GLU A 144 6.31 -27.08 -25.10
CA GLU A 144 6.21 -25.75 -24.46
C GLU A 144 5.07 -24.87 -24.99
N LEU A 145 4.54 -25.18 -26.18
CA LEU A 145 3.43 -24.45 -26.80
C LEU A 145 2.13 -25.28 -26.87
N LYS A 146 0.98 -24.60 -26.96
CA LYS A 146 -0.34 -25.19 -27.27
C LYS A 146 -0.68 -25.12 -28.77
N GLY A 147 0.18 -24.49 -29.59
CA GLY A 147 -0.01 -24.26 -31.01
C GLY A 147 1.15 -23.46 -31.59
N THR A 148 0.94 -22.74 -32.70
CA THR A 148 1.94 -21.78 -33.21
C THR A 148 1.85 -20.46 -32.44
N ALA A 149 2.97 -20.01 -31.86
CA ALA A 149 3.09 -18.69 -31.25
C ALA A 149 3.31 -17.63 -32.34
N GLN A 150 2.68 -16.46 -32.18
CA GLN A 150 2.86 -15.28 -33.04
C GLN A 150 3.67 -14.24 -32.26
N ILE A 151 4.98 -14.20 -32.49
CA ILE A 151 5.91 -13.33 -31.79
C ILE A 151 6.14 -12.06 -32.61
N ALA A 152 5.65 -10.93 -32.14
CA ALA A 152 6.07 -9.62 -32.65
C ALA A 152 7.48 -9.30 -32.14
N VAL A 153 8.33 -8.76 -33.01
CA VAL A 153 9.63 -8.16 -32.69
C VAL A 153 9.68 -6.77 -33.29
N GLN A 154 10.05 -5.76 -32.51
CA GLN A 154 10.23 -4.37 -32.96
C GLN A 154 11.53 -3.81 -32.37
N LEU A 155 12.29 -3.10 -33.19
CA LEU A 155 13.43 -2.29 -32.76
C LEU A 155 13.27 -0.88 -33.31
N LEU A 156 13.32 0.12 -32.43
CA LEU A 156 13.21 1.53 -32.75
C LEU A 156 14.45 2.26 -32.25
N ARG A 157 15.20 2.92 -33.15
CA ARG A 157 16.29 3.81 -32.72
C ARG A 157 15.72 5.11 -32.17
N LEU A 158 16.04 5.46 -30.92
CA LEU A 158 15.59 6.69 -30.29
C LEU A 158 16.37 7.91 -30.79
N ASN A 159 15.68 9.03 -30.94
CA ASN A 159 16.25 10.32 -31.35
C ASN A 159 16.67 11.14 -30.11
N LEU A 160 17.70 10.69 -29.40
CA LEU A 160 18.23 11.34 -28.20
C LEU A 160 19.43 12.22 -28.54
N ARG A 161 19.51 13.41 -27.93
CA ARG A 161 20.76 14.18 -27.85
C ARG A 161 21.75 13.50 -26.88
N PRO A 162 23.07 13.75 -26.97
CA PRO A 162 24.07 13.10 -26.10
C PRO A 162 23.86 13.33 -24.60
N ASP A 163 23.33 14.49 -24.22
CA ASP A 163 22.97 14.85 -22.84
C ASP A 163 21.69 14.16 -22.35
N GLU A 164 20.75 13.86 -23.24
CA GLU A 164 19.49 13.18 -22.92
C GLU A 164 19.67 11.70 -22.56
N ARG A 165 20.74 11.04 -23.03
CA ARG A 165 21.02 9.63 -22.75
C ARG A 165 21.07 9.35 -21.24
N ARG A 166 21.58 10.29 -20.44
CA ARG A 166 21.69 10.21 -18.95
C ARG A 166 20.35 10.25 -18.20
N ARG A 167 19.24 10.30 -18.93
CA ARG A 167 17.87 10.41 -18.41
C ARG A 167 17.00 9.22 -18.77
N ILE A 168 17.57 8.25 -19.47
CA ILE A 168 16.93 7.00 -19.89
C ILE A 168 17.83 5.88 -19.32
N GLU A 169 17.30 5.02 -18.47
CA GLU A 169 17.98 3.76 -18.14
C GLU A 169 18.15 2.96 -19.43
N CYS A 170 19.30 2.30 -19.59
CA CYS A 170 19.63 1.51 -20.76
C CYS A 170 20.41 0.24 -20.39
N GLU A 171 19.92 -0.91 -20.83
CA GLU A 171 20.56 -2.21 -20.68
C GLU A 171 21.84 -2.35 -21.54
N PRO A 172 22.80 -3.21 -21.12
CA PRO A 172 22.83 -3.92 -19.84
C PRO A 172 23.33 -3.02 -18.69
N ASP A 173 22.71 -3.04 -17.52
CA ASP A 173 23.22 -2.31 -16.32
C ASP A 173 23.15 -3.06 -14.98
N ASP A 174 22.93 -4.38 -15.02
CA ASP A 174 22.88 -5.37 -13.92
C ASP A 174 24.06 -5.33 -12.90
N THR A 175 25.16 -4.62 -13.20
CA THR A 175 26.37 -4.53 -12.34
C THR A 175 26.93 -3.11 -12.20
N PRO A 176 27.66 -2.81 -11.10
CA PRO A 176 28.25 -1.47 -10.89
C PRO A 176 29.25 -1.03 -11.97
N GLU A 177 29.87 -1.98 -12.67
CA GLU A 177 30.79 -1.73 -13.78
C GLU A 177 30.08 -1.28 -15.06
N GLU A 178 28.79 -1.60 -15.20
CA GLU A 178 27.97 -1.28 -16.37
C GLU A 178 27.03 -0.08 -16.15
N ALA A 179 26.98 0.40 -14.91
CA ALA A 179 26.05 1.38 -14.37
C ALA A 179 25.77 2.62 -15.23
N ASN A 180 24.48 2.94 -15.38
CA ASN A 180 23.99 4.08 -16.15
C ASN A 180 24.38 5.43 -15.52
N PRO A 181 24.99 6.37 -16.29
CA PRO A 181 25.39 7.67 -15.76
C PRO A 181 24.18 8.60 -15.56
N MET A 182 23.88 9.00 -14.32
CA MET A 182 22.74 9.85 -13.98
C MET A 182 23.13 11.28 -13.57
N GLU A 183 22.14 12.17 -13.44
CA GLU A 183 22.32 13.55 -12.95
C GLU A 183 21.34 13.87 -11.80
N ILE A 184 21.87 14.28 -10.66
CA ILE A 184 21.06 14.63 -9.47
C ILE A 184 20.23 15.90 -9.74
N GLY A 185 18.94 15.85 -9.41
CA GLY A 185 17.95 16.88 -9.69
C GLY A 185 17.17 16.69 -10.99
N LYS A 186 17.49 15.68 -11.82
CA LYS A 186 16.72 15.30 -13.01
C LYS A 186 16.09 13.90 -12.83
N PRO A 187 14.89 13.64 -13.37
CA PRO A 187 14.34 12.29 -13.40
C PRO A 187 15.06 11.43 -14.46
N VAL A 188 15.18 10.14 -14.14
CA VAL A 188 15.57 9.06 -15.07
C VAL A 188 14.36 8.16 -15.30
N TYR A 189 14.07 7.84 -16.55
CA TYR A 189 12.96 6.98 -16.95
C TYR A 189 13.49 5.58 -17.29
N GLY A 190 12.92 4.54 -16.68
CA GLY A 190 13.48 3.17 -16.75
C GLY A 190 12.46 2.04 -16.68
N THR A 191 12.95 0.82 -16.93
CA THR A 191 12.21 -0.34 -17.40
C THR A 191 12.82 -1.67 -16.95
N GLY A 192 12.64 -2.01 -15.66
CA GLY A 192 12.97 -3.35 -15.14
C GLY A 192 12.00 -4.42 -15.64
N ASP A 193 12.18 -4.84 -16.90
CA ASP A 193 11.42 -5.91 -17.56
C ASP A 193 12.30 -7.06 -18.07
N ASP A 194 13.57 -7.10 -17.67
CA ASP A 194 14.47 -8.23 -17.69
C ASP A 194 13.90 -9.43 -16.87
N VAL A 195 13.41 -9.15 -15.66
CA VAL A 195 12.82 -10.12 -14.71
C VAL A 195 11.40 -10.53 -15.09
N ASP A 196 10.94 -11.69 -14.61
CA ASP A 196 9.57 -12.16 -14.85
C ASP A 196 8.53 -11.21 -14.20
N TYR A 197 7.60 -10.71 -15.01
CA TYR A 197 6.60 -9.74 -14.56
C TYR A 197 5.61 -10.29 -13.51
N LEU A 198 5.20 -11.56 -13.66
CA LEU A 198 4.09 -12.14 -12.90
C LEU A 198 4.55 -13.01 -11.73
N TYR A 199 5.64 -13.78 -11.92
CA TYR A 199 6.13 -14.74 -10.93
C TYR A 199 7.66 -14.95 -10.97
N ASN A 200 8.42 -13.89 -10.67
CA ASN A 200 9.87 -13.97 -10.48
C ASN A 200 10.23 -14.79 -9.22
N THR A 201 10.67 -16.03 -9.39
CA THR A 201 11.14 -16.89 -8.27
C THR A 201 12.48 -16.48 -7.68
N ASP A 202 13.23 -15.63 -8.36
CA ASP A 202 14.55 -15.16 -7.94
C ASP A 202 14.52 -13.72 -7.40
N GLU A 203 13.33 -13.21 -7.08
CA GLU A 203 13.09 -11.96 -6.37
C GLU A 203 14.04 -11.79 -5.18
N GLY A 204 14.82 -10.71 -5.21
CA GLY A 204 15.90 -10.42 -4.27
C GLY A 204 17.32 -10.70 -4.79
N LYS A 205 17.46 -11.43 -5.91
CA LYS A 205 18.77 -11.85 -6.48
C LYS A 205 19.10 -11.22 -7.85
N ASN A 206 18.10 -10.81 -8.62
CA ASN A 206 18.20 -10.29 -9.98
C ASN A 206 17.41 -8.97 -10.14
N GLY A 207 17.52 -8.33 -11.31
CA GLY A 207 16.83 -7.07 -11.63
C GLY A 207 17.38 -5.90 -10.82
N TRP A 208 18.69 -5.63 -10.95
CA TRP A 208 19.38 -4.56 -10.22
C TRP A 208 19.93 -3.51 -11.19
N ASP A 209 19.12 -2.53 -11.57
CA ASP A 209 19.51 -1.37 -12.35
C ASP A 209 20.54 -0.53 -11.55
N TRP A 210 21.79 -0.43 -12.01
CA TRP A 210 22.82 0.38 -11.37
C TRP A 210 22.98 1.74 -12.03
N PHE A 211 23.06 2.79 -11.22
CA PHE A 211 23.36 4.16 -11.66
C PHE A 211 24.64 4.70 -11.03
N THR A 212 25.34 5.60 -11.71
CA THR A 212 26.55 6.28 -11.17
C THR A 212 26.52 7.79 -11.37
N PHE A 213 27.04 8.53 -10.39
CA PHE A 213 27.17 9.99 -10.43
C PHE A 213 28.31 10.49 -9.52
N GLU A 214 28.71 11.76 -9.69
CA GLU A 214 29.83 12.37 -8.95
C GLU A 214 29.39 13.70 -8.32
N TRP A 215 29.39 13.78 -7.00
CA TRP A 215 29.05 14.99 -6.26
C TRP A 215 30.30 15.85 -6.01
N LYS A 216 30.21 17.14 -6.35
CA LYS A 216 31.31 18.13 -6.20
C LYS A 216 30.92 19.36 -5.38
N GLY A 217 29.66 19.47 -4.98
CA GLY A 217 29.15 20.60 -4.21
C GLY A 217 29.45 20.48 -2.72
N GLU A 218 29.06 21.54 -2.00
CA GLU A 218 28.90 21.50 -0.55
C GLU A 218 27.89 20.41 -0.12
N PRO A 219 27.83 20.04 1.18
CA PRO A 219 26.85 19.09 1.69
C PRO A 219 25.40 19.51 1.39
N LYS A 220 24.62 18.61 0.80
CA LYS A 220 23.17 18.76 0.57
C LYS A 220 22.42 17.52 1.01
N LEU A 221 21.24 17.73 1.58
CA LEU A 221 20.26 16.66 1.78
C LEU A 221 19.66 16.31 0.42
N VAL A 222 19.73 15.03 0.04
CA VAL A 222 19.14 14.49 -1.18
C VAL A 222 18.21 13.35 -0.84
N PHE A 223 16.99 13.44 -1.36
CA PHE A 223 16.01 12.35 -1.36
C PHE A 223 16.12 11.61 -2.69
N PHE A 224 16.15 10.28 -2.65
CA PHE A 224 16.08 9.39 -3.80
C PHE A 224 14.76 8.61 -3.74
N GLU A 225 14.02 8.53 -4.85
CA GLU A 225 12.66 7.99 -4.86
C GLU A 225 12.33 7.26 -6.17
N VAL A 226 11.71 6.08 -6.11
CA VAL A 226 11.23 5.34 -7.30
C VAL A 226 9.73 5.57 -7.48
N ASP A 227 9.35 6.42 -8.43
CA ASP A 227 7.95 6.66 -8.75
C ASP A 227 7.36 5.51 -9.59
N LEU A 228 6.16 5.09 -9.21
CA LEU A 228 5.41 3.95 -9.71
C LEU A 228 3.93 4.33 -9.76
N LEU A 229 3.15 3.85 -10.74
CA LEU A 229 1.70 4.14 -10.78
C LEU A 229 0.90 3.22 -9.85
N ASP A 230 1.05 1.91 -10.02
CA ASP A 230 0.58 0.90 -9.08
C ASP A 230 1.76 0.39 -8.25
N ARG A 231 1.63 0.42 -6.93
CA ARG A 231 2.54 -0.21 -5.98
C ARG A 231 2.23 -1.72 -5.96
N ASP A 232 2.69 -2.45 -6.99
CA ASP A 232 2.34 -3.87 -7.18
C ASP A 232 3.25 -4.83 -6.42
N ILE A 233 4.54 -4.52 -6.31
CA ILE A 233 5.62 -5.37 -5.79
C ILE A 233 6.58 -4.48 -4.99
N ILE A 234 7.21 -5.01 -3.95
CA ILE A 234 8.24 -4.29 -3.18
C ILE A 234 9.43 -3.87 -4.07
N THR A 235 10.08 -2.75 -3.77
CA THR A 235 11.11 -2.08 -4.60
C THR A 235 12.23 -1.57 -3.70
N THR A 236 13.50 -1.79 -4.04
CA THR A 236 14.62 -1.45 -3.14
C THR A 236 15.54 -0.37 -3.74
N LEU A 237 15.94 0.60 -2.92
CA LEU A 237 17.04 1.53 -3.19
C LEU A 237 18.22 1.27 -2.24
N LYS A 238 19.44 1.29 -2.77
CA LYS A 238 20.68 1.35 -1.97
C LYS A 238 21.69 2.30 -2.58
N LEU A 239 22.22 3.23 -1.78
CA LEU A 239 23.29 4.13 -2.20
C LEU A 239 24.64 3.66 -1.65
N TYR A 240 25.64 3.58 -2.52
CA TYR A 240 27.02 3.26 -2.21
C TYR A 240 27.92 4.45 -2.53
N LYS A 241 28.96 4.66 -1.71
CA LYS A 241 30.06 5.57 -2.02
C LYS A 241 31.26 4.76 -2.51
N GLN A 242 31.99 5.32 -3.47
CA GLN A 242 33.26 4.77 -3.91
C GLN A 242 34.37 5.19 -2.94
N GLU A 243 35.07 4.21 -2.38
CA GLU A 243 36.19 4.41 -1.47
C GLU A 243 37.45 3.71 -2.00
N THR A 244 38.63 4.28 -1.70
CA THR A 244 39.92 3.66 -1.99
C THR A 244 40.40 2.88 -0.77
N THR A 245 40.64 1.58 -0.92
CA THR A 245 41.17 0.73 0.15
C THR A 245 42.66 0.98 0.38
N PRO A 246 43.23 0.58 1.54
CA PRO A 246 44.66 0.82 1.85
C PRO A 246 45.65 0.19 0.87
N ASP A 247 45.23 -0.81 0.08
CA ASP A 247 46.00 -1.44 -1.00
C ASP A 247 45.76 -0.80 -2.39
N GLY A 248 45.14 0.40 -2.43
CA GLY A 248 44.95 1.20 -3.64
C GLY A 248 43.80 0.77 -4.55
N LYS A 249 43.03 -0.26 -4.17
CA LYS A 249 41.88 -0.72 -4.95
C LYS A 249 40.64 0.15 -4.69
N THR A 250 39.69 0.10 -5.62
CA THR A 250 38.35 0.66 -5.41
C THR A 250 37.46 -0.36 -4.69
N LYS A 251 36.67 0.11 -3.72
CA LYS A 251 35.59 -0.63 -3.08
C LYS A 251 34.32 0.22 -3.04
N LEU A 252 33.16 -0.40 -3.20
CA LEU A 252 31.87 0.22 -2.90
C LEU A 252 31.47 -0.07 -1.45
N VAL A 253 31.06 0.97 -0.72
CA VAL A 253 30.63 0.89 0.69
C VAL A 253 29.24 1.52 0.80
N GLU A 254 28.30 0.83 1.47
CA GLU A 254 26.93 1.33 1.62
C GLU A 254 26.95 2.64 2.42
N TYR A 255 26.46 3.72 1.82
CA TYR A 255 26.55 5.07 2.35
C TYR A 255 25.27 5.43 3.09
N THR A 256 25.39 5.82 4.36
CA THR A 256 24.25 6.00 5.28
C THR A 256 24.20 7.37 5.98
N GLN A 257 25.08 8.31 5.64
CA GLN A 257 25.03 9.66 6.22
C GLN A 257 23.72 10.35 5.82
N GLY A 258 22.98 10.89 6.80
CA GLY A 258 21.67 11.51 6.58
C GLY A 258 20.50 10.52 6.36
N LYS A 259 20.70 9.23 6.67
CA LYS A 259 19.68 8.18 6.62
C LYS A 259 18.51 8.45 7.56
N ASP A 260 17.31 8.17 7.07
CA ASP A 260 16.05 8.17 7.81
C ASP A 260 16.07 7.07 8.90
N PRO A 261 15.78 7.39 10.18
CA PRO A 261 15.72 6.41 11.26
C PRO A 261 14.63 5.34 11.07
N THR A 262 13.63 5.56 10.21
CA THR A 262 12.61 4.56 9.83
C THR A 262 13.01 3.67 8.67
N GLU A 263 14.13 3.93 7.99
CA GLU A 263 14.73 3.06 6.95
C GLU A 263 15.41 1.82 7.60
N VAL A 264 14.66 1.14 8.45
CA VAL A 264 15.05 0.00 9.28
C VAL A 264 14.06 -1.15 9.07
N ARG A 265 14.34 -2.31 9.69
CA ARG A 265 13.48 -3.49 9.63
C ARG A 265 12.20 -3.23 10.45
N HIS A 266 11.03 -3.46 9.88
CA HIS A 266 9.75 -3.40 10.59
C HIS A 266 9.18 -4.81 10.78
N ASP A 267 8.78 -5.18 11.99
CA ASP A 267 8.15 -6.47 12.36
C ASP A 267 8.72 -7.72 11.64
N ASP A 268 9.81 -8.28 12.20
CA ASP A 268 10.45 -9.53 11.75
C ASP A 268 10.91 -9.59 10.27
N GLN A 269 11.10 -8.45 9.60
CA GLN A 269 11.72 -8.42 8.28
C GLN A 269 13.24 -8.69 8.37
N GLY A 270 13.74 -9.69 7.64
CA GLY A 270 15.18 -9.90 7.43
C GLY A 270 15.79 -8.85 6.50
N ASP A 271 17.12 -8.80 6.38
CA ASP A 271 17.79 -7.79 5.52
C ASP A 271 17.45 -7.94 4.03
N GLU A 272 17.06 -9.14 3.60
CA GLU A 272 16.49 -9.45 2.28
C GLU A 272 15.11 -8.81 2.01
N LEU A 273 14.41 -8.37 3.08
CA LEU A 273 13.07 -7.75 3.02
C LEU A 273 13.11 -6.22 3.17
N LEU A 274 14.29 -5.60 3.30
CA LEU A 274 14.44 -4.14 3.32
C LEU A 274 14.20 -3.56 1.91
N ALA A 275 12.95 -3.20 1.60
CA ALA A 275 12.52 -2.75 0.28
C ALA A 275 11.98 -1.31 0.30
N TRP A 276 12.85 -0.40 0.78
CA TRP A 276 12.59 1.04 0.77
C TRP A 276 12.73 1.62 -0.65
N LYS A 277 11.63 2.16 -1.16
CA LYS A 277 11.54 2.87 -2.46
C LYS A 277 11.78 4.38 -2.35
N PHE A 278 12.10 4.85 -1.14
CA PHE A 278 12.51 6.21 -0.80
C PHE A 278 13.66 6.12 0.21
N ILE A 279 14.75 6.88 0.01
CA ILE A 279 15.85 7.00 0.97
C ILE A 279 16.37 8.44 1.04
N THR A 280 16.78 8.88 2.24
CA THR A 280 17.36 10.22 2.49
C THR A 280 18.87 10.11 2.70
N ARG A 281 19.69 10.97 2.08
CA ARG A 281 21.15 10.98 2.29
C ARG A 281 21.73 12.39 2.24
N ILE A 282 22.74 12.69 3.04
CA ILE A 282 23.54 13.92 2.93
C ILE A 282 24.71 13.63 2.00
N LEU A 283 24.68 14.14 0.77
CA LEU A 283 25.77 13.95 -0.18
C LEU A 283 26.97 14.84 0.18
N THR A 284 28.10 14.20 0.45
CA THR A 284 29.42 14.84 0.56
C THR A 284 30.20 14.68 -0.75
N PRO A 285 31.27 15.45 -1.03
CA PRO A 285 32.09 15.25 -2.22
C PRO A 285 32.55 13.78 -2.41
N GLY A 286 32.49 13.30 -3.65
CA GLY A 286 32.89 11.94 -4.02
C GLY A 286 32.04 11.34 -5.15
N ARG A 287 32.40 10.13 -5.59
CA ARG A 287 31.65 9.34 -6.57
C ARG A 287 30.75 8.32 -5.86
N TYR A 288 29.55 8.15 -6.41
CA TYR A 288 28.49 7.33 -5.83
C TYR A 288 27.90 6.38 -6.88
N TYR A 289 27.33 5.29 -6.38
CA TYR A 289 26.60 4.29 -7.14
C TYR A 289 25.26 4.03 -6.45
N LEU A 290 24.16 4.14 -7.17
CA LEU A 290 22.81 3.84 -6.68
C LEU A 290 22.36 2.53 -7.32
N ALA A 291 22.10 1.51 -6.51
CA ALA A 291 21.44 0.29 -6.96
C ALA A 291 19.92 0.44 -6.76
N VAL A 292 19.15 0.18 -7.82
CA VAL A 292 17.69 0.18 -7.81
C VAL A 292 17.25 -1.25 -8.14
N ARG A 293 16.38 -1.85 -7.32
CA ARG A 293 15.61 -3.03 -7.72
C ARG A 293 14.18 -2.60 -7.98
N PRO A 294 13.81 -2.22 -9.23
CA PRO A 294 12.52 -1.62 -9.53
C PRO A 294 11.39 -2.64 -9.41
N ASN A 295 11.61 -3.89 -9.82
CA ASN A 295 10.63 -4.96 -9.94
C ASN A 295 9.40 -4.63 -10.81
N HIS A 296 9.49 -3.56 -11.62
CA HIS A 296 8.41 -3.03 -12.45
C HIS A 296 8.91 -2.73 -13.86
N PRO A 297 8.17 -3.16 -14.91
CA PRO A 297 8.56 -2.92 -16.30
C PRO A 297 8.50 -1.44 -16.71
N VAL A 298 8.04 -0.55 -15.82
CA VAL A 298 8.19 0.90 -15.97
C VAL A 298 8.26 1.55 -14.59
N TYR A 299 9.20 2.47 -14.42
CA TYR A 299 9.34 3.32 -13.24
C TYR A 299 9.90 4.70 -13.62
N THR A 300 10.06 5.59 -12.64
CA THR A 300 10.81 6.84 -12.83
C THR A 300 11.60 7.15 -11.57
N LEU A 301 12.93 7.06 -11.65
CA LEU A 301 13.83 7.43 -10.57
C LEU A 301 13.87 8.96 -10.46
N ARG A 302 13.59 9.49 -9.27
CA ARG A 302 13.57 10.91 -8.96
C ARG A 302 14.59 11.24 -7.88
N THR A 303 15.14 12.45 -7.94
CA THR A 303 15.95 13.01 -6.85
C THR A 303 15.53 14.44 -6.52
N ALA A 304 15.45 14.78 -5.23
CA ALA A 304 15.16 16.14 -4.76
C ALA A 304 16.29 16.62 -3.84
N VAL A 305 16.70 17.89 -3.94
CA VAL A 305 17.92 18.44 -3.32
C VAL A 305 17.58 19.64 -2.45
N TYR A 306 18.12 19.66 -1.23
CA TYR A 306 17.87 20.69 -0.22
C TYR A 306 19.16 21.06 0.53
N ASP A 307 19.25 22.27 1.09
CA ASP A 307 20.29 22.57 2.08
C ASP A 307 20.04 21.71 3.33
N VAL A 308 21.11 21.28 4.02
CA VAL A 308 20.99 20.39 5.19
C VAL A 308 20.27 21.13 6.36
N PRO A 309 19.18 20.58 6.93
CA PRO A 309 18.53 21.12 8.13
C PRO A 309 19.38 20.93 9.41
N PRO A 310 19.08 21.64 10.52
CA PRO A 310 17.95 22.56 10.72
C PRO A 310 18.14 23.92 10.04
N TYR A 311 17.04 24.50 9.55
CA TYR A 311 17.06 25.81 8.87
C TYR A 311 17.14 27.02 9.80
N LEU A 312 17.02 26.80 11.12
CA LEU A 312 17.37 27.75 12.16
C LEU A 312 18.31 27.03 13.13
N LYS A 313 19.49 27.57 13.41
CA LYS A 313 20.47 26.84 14.23
C LYS A 313 20.15 26.97 15.73
N PRO A 314 20.50 25.97 16.57
CA PRO A 314 20.28 26.05 18.02
C PRO A 314 20.89 27.30 18.69
N ASP A 315 22.03 27.79 18.20
CA ASP A 315 22.68 29.00 18.71
C ASP A 315 22.00 30.31 18.26
N GLU A 316 21.05 30.24 17.33
CA GLU A 316 20.27 31.38 16.82
C GLU A 316 18.91 31.54 17.55
N VAL A 317 18.52 30.56 18.37
CA VAL A 317 17.31 30.60 19.20
C VAL A 317 17.42 31.75 20.22
N GLY A 318 16.34 32.54 20.33
CA GLY A 318 16.29 33.77 21.12
C GLY A 318 16.97 34.98 20.44
N LYS A 319 17.67 34.81 19.30
CA LYS A 319 18.42 35.87 18.61
C LYS A 319 17.87 36.19 17.22
N ALA A 320 17.28 35.21 16.54
CA ALA A 320 16.78 35.38 15.17
C ALA A 320 15.57 36.32 15.09
N ASP A 321 15.59 37.21 14.11
CA ASP A 321 14.49 38.12 13.80
C ASP A 321 13.30 37.38 13.13
N PRO A 322 12.09 37.98 13.11
CA PRO A 322 10.90 37.34 12.53
C PRO A 322 11.00 37.01 11.02
N GLN A 323 11.81 37.74 10.25
CA GLN A 323 11.98 37.47 8.81
C GLN A 323 12.86 36.24 8.60
N LYS A 324 13.97 36.11 9.34
CA LYS A 324 14.81 34.90 9.35
C LYS A 324 14.03 33.67 9.79
N VAL A 325 13.24 33.79 10.88
CA VAL A 325 12.34 32.70 11.34
C VAL A 325 11.35 32.30 10.24
N ALA A 326 10.72 33.28 9.57
CA ALA A 326 9.76 33.01 8.50
C ALA A 326 10.38 32.46 7.20
N GLN A 327 11.68 32.66 6.97
CA GLN A 327 12.44 32.01 5.89
C GLN A 327 12.81 30.57 6.26
N ALA A 328 13.31 30.36 7.47
CA ALA A 328 13.64 29.03 8.00
C ALA A 328 12.41 28.11 8.01
N ALA A 329 11.27 28.61 8.48
CA ALA A 329 10.01 27.86 8.52
C ALA A 329 9.55 27.43 7.12
N ARG A 330 9.61 28.29 6.10
CA ARG A 330 9.23 27.93 4.73
C ARG A 330 10.09 26.82 4.13
N LYS A 331 11.40 26.84 4.39
CA LYS A 331 12.30 25.72 4.02
C LYS A 331 11.94 24.45 4.78
N ALA A 332 11.75 24.55 6.10
CA ALA A 332 11.42 23.42 6.97
C ALA A 332 10.14 22.70 6.54
N ILE A 333 9.07 23.48 6.26
CA ILE A 333 7.77 22.99 5.78
C ILE A 333 7.92 22.26 4.44
N ALA A 334 8.63 22.85 3.47
CA ALA A 334 8.75 22.27 2.12
C ALA A 334 9.44 20.90 2.13
N VAL A 335 10.51 20.74 2.93
CA VAL A 335 11.20 19.45 3.07
C VAL A 335 10.35 18.45 3.86
N ALA A 336 9.74 18.89 4.96
CA ALA A 336 8.90 18.02 5.79
C ALA A 336 7.65 17.50 5.06
N MET A 337 7.00 18.32 4.22
CA MET A 337 5.87 17.87 3.38
C MET A 337 6.30 16.80 2.38
N ARG A 338 7.44 17.01 1.69
CA ARG A 338 8.00 16.01 0.75
C ARG A 338 8.32 14.72 1.50
N TYR A 339 9.04 14.83 2.62
CA TYR A 339 9.42 13.70 3.49
C TYR A 339 8.22 12.87 3.94
N MET A 340 7.20 13.51 4.54
CA MET A 340 6.05 12.82 5.11
C MET A 340 5.32 11.97 4.06
N VAL A 341 5.08 12.53 2.86
CA VAL A 341 4.38 11.83 1.78
C VAL A 341 5.24 10.71 1.17
N ASP A 342 6.53 10.92 0.92
CA ASP A 342 7.40 9.88 0.35
C ASP A 342 7.66 8.73 1.35
N GLY A 343 7.94 9.07 2.60
CA GLY A 343 8.13 8.11 3.69
C GLY A 343 6.85 7.31 3.97
N GLY A 344 5.68 7.94 3.91
CA GLY A 344 4.38 7.27 4.00
C GLY A 344 4.13 6.31 2.83
N ASP A 345 4.38 6.74 1.58
CA ASP A 345 4.27 5.89 0.39
C ASP A 345 5.24 4.69 0.47
N SER A 346 6.50 4.91 0.84
CA SER A 346 7.50 3.86 0.98
C SER A 346 7.21 2.88 2.13
N PHE A 347 6.66 3.35 3.25
CA PHE A 347 6.22 2.50 4.35
C PHE A 347 5.13 1.52 3.89
N PHE A 348 4.09 2.02 3.20
CA PHE A 348 3.01 1.16 2.73
C PHE A 348 3.35 0.40 1.44
N HIS A 349 4.38 0.81 0.69
CA HIS A 349 4.95 0.04 -0.43
C HIS A 349 5.66 -1.23 0.06
N ASN A 350 6.52 -1.10 1.08
CA ASN A 350 7.03 -2.26 1.84
C ASN A 350 5.88 -3.09 2.42
N THR A 351 4.79 -2.40 2.81
CA THR A 351 3.70 -2.88 3.65
C THR A 351 4.19 -3.26 5.06
N PRO A 352 3.47 -2.88 6.13
CA PRO A 352 3.78 -3.37 7.47
C PRO A 352 3.75 -4.91 7.53
N ARG A 353 4.39 -5.50 8.55
CA ARG A 353 4.00 -6.82 9.08
C ARG A 353 4.14 -8.01 8.11
N LYS A 354 5.10 -7.95 7.17
CA LYS A 354 5.37 -8.94 6.10
C LYS A 354 4.34 -9.00 4.95
N GLY A 355 3.38 -8.08 4.87
CA GLY A 355 2.35 -8.06 3.82
C GLY A 355 2.81 -7.60 2.43
N GLY A 356 4.09 -7.28 2.25
CA GLY A 356 4.65 -6.76 0.99
C GLY A 356 4.80 -7.84 -0.09
N ILE A 357 4.12 -7.67 -1.23
CA ILE A 357 4.14 -8.65 -2.32
C ILE A 357 5.53 -8.75 -2.97
N ARG A 358 6.03 -9.97 -3.11
CA ARG A 358 7.23 -10.29 -3.89
C ARG A 358 6.93 -10.65 -5.36
N VAL A 359 5.78 -11.26 -5.65
CA VAL A 359 5.39 -11.68 -7.01
C VAL A 359 3.91 -11.41 -7.35
N ARG A 360 3.61 -10.86 -8.54
CA ARG A 360 2.26 -10.34 -8.89
C ARG A 360 1.16 -11.40 -9.01
N ALA A 361 1.54 -12.68 -9.07
CA ALA A 361 0.59 -13.78 -8.94
C ALA A 361 -0.01 -13.87 -7.52
N GLU A 362 0.56 -13.22 -6.50
CA GLU A 362 -0.01 -13.14 -5.15
C GLU A 362 -1.07 -12.03 -5.03
N ASN A 363 -2.02 -12.25 -4.14
CA ASN A 363 -2.92 -11.21 -3.64
C ASN A 363 -2.19 -10.28 -2.65
N GLN A 364 -2.71 -9.06 -2.49
CA GLN A 364 -2.53 -8.33 -1.24
C GLN A 364 -3.47 -8.96 -0.20
N THR A 365 -3.06 -9.06 1.06
CA THR A 365 -4.00 -9.40 2.13
C THR A 365 -5.00 -8.25 2.36
N ASP A 366 -6.19 -8.55 2.86
CA ASP A 366 -7.12 -7.50 3.32
C ASP A 366 -6.48 -6.62 4.42
N GLU A 367 -5.76 -7.28 5.32
CA GLU A 367 -4.78 -6.73 6.27
C GLU A 367 -3.90 -5.65 5.62
N THR A 368 -3.32 -5.91 4.45
CA THR A 368 -2.42 -4.99 3.74
C THR A 368 -3.14 -3.76 3.18
N GLU A 369 -4.29 -3.98 2.54
CA GLU A 369 -4.97 -2.94 1.77
C GLU A 369 -5.80 -1.97 2.63
N ARG A 370 -6.50 -2.49 3.66
CA ARG A 370 -7.35 -1.66 4.53
C ARG A 370 -6.65 -1.11 5.77
N CYS A 371 -5.45 -1.58 6.13
CA CYS A 371 -4.71 -1.01 7.25
C CYS A 371 -4.29 0.44 6.97
N LEU A 372 -4.66 1.36 7.87
CA LEU A 372 -4.30 2.78 7.77
C LEU A 372 -2.97 3.15 8.46
N THR A 373 -2.33 2.22 9.20
CA THR A 373 -1.21 2.41 10.16
C THR A 373 -1.05 3.83 10.70
N CYS A 374 -1.54 4.06 11.92
CA CYS A 374 -1.69 5.37 12.57
C CYS A 374 -0.62 6.40 12.21
N HIS A 375 0.67 6.11 12.48
CA HIS A 375 1.75 7.08 12.31
C HIS A 375 2.03 7.43 10.83
N PRO A 376 2.57 6.53 9.97
CA PRO A 376 2.89 6.82 8.57
C PRO A 376 1.68 7.15 7.68
N GLY A 377 0.47 6.75 8.08
CA GLY A 377 -0.77 7.08 7.37
C GLY A 377 -1.43 8.36 7.86
N HIS A 378 -2.04 8.34 9.05
CA HIS A 378 -2.92 9.42 9.47
C HIS A 378 -2.18 10.65 10.06
N PHE A 379 -0.93 10.54 10.53
CA PHE A 379 -0.15 11.73 10.88
C PHE A 379 0.40 12.43 9.62
N THR A 380 0.91 11.65 8.66
CA THR A 380 1.29 12.10 7.31
C THR A 380 0.19 12.90 6.66
N MET A 381 -0.95 12.28 6.38
CA MET A 381 -1.98 12.91 5.54
C MET A 381 -2.67 14.08 6.25
N PHE A 382 -2.96 13.98 7.55
CA PHE A 382 -3.60 15.08 8.29
C PHE A 382 -2.73 16.35 8.31
N SER A 383 -1.41 16.23 8.50
CA SER A 383 -0.51 17.39 8.54
C SER A 383 -0.23 17.98 7.16
N VAL A 384 -0.04 17.14 6.14
CA VAL A 384 0.14 17.58 4.75
C VAL A 384 -1.12 18.28 4.24
N LEU A 385 -2.32 17.75 4.51
CA LEU A 385 -3.59 18.40 4.19
C LEU A 385 -3.81 19.71 4.96
N SER A 386 -3.33 19.80 6.20
CA SER A 386 -3.33 21.07 6.95
C SER A 386 -2.42 22.12 6.32
N ALA A 387 -1.24 21.72 5.83
CA ALA A 387 -0.34 22.62 5.11
C ALA A 387 -0.91 23.05 3.74
N VAL A 388 -1.63 22.16 3.04
CA VAL A 388 -2.41 22.50 1.83
C VAL A 388 -3.50 23.53 2.14
N LYS A 389 -4.28 23.36 3.22
CA LYS A 389 -5.23 24.37 3.72
C LYS A 389 -4.55 25.72 4.00
N ASN A 390 -3.31 25.68 4.49
CA ASN A 390 -2.48 26.86 4.76
C ASN A 390 -1.64 27.36 3.55
N GLY A 391 -1.96 26.93 2.33
CA GLY A 391 -1.41 27.51 1.10
C GLY A 391 -0.08 26.91 0.61
N TYR A 392 0.24 25.66 0.96
CA TYR A 392 1.42 24.95 0.43
C TYR A 392 1.05 23.92 -0.66
N PRO A 393 1.79 23.87 -1.79
CA PRO A 393 1.52 22.93 -2.87
C PRO A 393 2.07 21.51 -2.58
N ILE A 394 1.43 20.49 -3.17
CA ILE A 394 1.97 19.12 -3.21
C ILE A 394 2.96 18.98 -4.37
N ALA A 395 4.20 18.59 -4.06
CA ALA A 395 5.26 18.31 -5.03
C ALA A 395 5.23 16.86 -5.55
N ASN A 396 4.99 15.89 -4.66
CA ASN A 396 4.95 14.45 -4.90
C ASN A 396 3.51 13.96 -5.12
N ARG A 397 2.91 14.36 -6.25
CA ARG A 397 1.48 14.11 -6.54
C ARG A 397 1.12 12.64 -6.77
N SER A 398 2.03 11.80 -7.28
CA SER A 398 1.82 10.35 -7.42
C SER A 398 1.64 9.67 -6.06
N GLN A 399 2.58 9.96 -5.17
CA GLN A 399 2.72 9.46 -3.81
C GLN A 399 1.53 9.94 -2.97
N PHE A 400 1.23 11.25 -3.01
CA PHE A 400 0.09 11.86 -2.34
C PHE A 400 -1.26 11.30 -2.83
N LYS A 401 -1.46 11.14 -4.15
CA LYS A 401 -2.68 10.55 -4.71
C LYS A 401 -2.86 9.10 -4.29
N TRP A 402 -1.80 8.29 -4.31
CA TRP A 402 -1.87 6.89 -3.88
C TRP A 402 -2.16 6.77 -2.38
N MET A 403 -1.57 7.63 -1.56
CA MET A 403 -1.90 7.73 -0.13
C MET A 403 -3.37 8.14 0.09
N MET A 404 -3.89 9.12 -0.67
CA MET A 404 -5.31 9.51 -0.63
C MET A 404 -6.24 8.38 -1.07
N ASP A 405 -5.93 7.66 -2.15
CA ASP A 405 -6.69 6.49 -2.58
C ASP A 405 -6.72 5.43 -1.47
N LYS A 406 -5.59 5.20 -0.79
CA LYS A 406 -5.50 4.28 0.35
C LYS A 406 -6.36 4.73 1.54
N LEU A 407 -6.51 6.04 1.78
CA LEU A 407 -7.48 6.57 2.76
C LEU A 407 -8.93 6.23 2.36
N TYR A 408 -9.33 6.47 1.11
CA TYR A 408 -10.70 6.17 0.65
C TYR A 408 -11.06 4.68 0.78
N ASN A 409 -10.11 3.76 0.64
CA ASN A 409 -10.39 2.33 0.51
C ASN A 409 -10.39 1.53 1.84
N ALA A 410 -10.08 2.15 2.97
CA ALA A 410 -9.92 1.47 4.27
C ALA A 410 -11.24 1.08 4.98
N MET A 411 -12.35 1.76 4.67
CA MET A 411 -13.65 1.51 5.30
C MET A 411 -14.42 0.35 4.63
N ALA A 412 -14.97 -0.54 5.45
CA ALA A 412 -16.02 -1.50 5.07
C ALA A 412 -17.35 -1.13 5.75
N PRO A 413 -18.53 -1.50 5.20
CA PRO A 413 -19.82 -1.26 5.85
C PRO A 413 -19.94 -1.98 7.20
N PHE A 414 -20.57 -1.34 8.19
CA PHE A 414 -20.78 -1.90 9.52
C PHE A 414 -22.06 -2.75 9.59
N TYR A 415 -22.02 -3.85 10.33
CA TYR A 415 -23.09 -4.83 10.31
C TYR A 415 -24.40 -4.31 10.90
N GLY A 416 -25.51 -4.56 10.19
CA GLY A 416 -26.87 -4.19 10.60
C GLY A 416 -27.20 -2.68 10.57
N HIS A 417 -26.26 -1.79 10.27
CA HIS A 417 -26.44 -0.34 10.36
C HIS A 417 -26.06 0.37 9.07
N GLU A 418 -27.08 0.71 8.26
CA GLU A 418 -26.90 1.48 7.03
C GLU A 418 -26.24 2.84 7.30
N GLY A 419 -25.31 3.23 6.44
CA GLY A 419 -24.53 4.47 6.57
C GLY A 419 -23.40 4.42 7.60
N ALA A 420 -23.33 3.42 8.48
CA ALA A 420 -22.21 3.20 9.39
C ALA A 420 -21.12 2.33 8.73
N TYR A 421 -19.86 2.63 9.05
CA TYR A 421 -18.67 1.99 8.47
C TYR A 421 -17.62 1.72 9.55
N TRP A 422 -16.73 0.75 9.30
CA TRP A 422 -15.63 0.38 10.19
C TRP A 422 -14.32 0.14 9.45
N THR A 423 -13.20 0.23 10.19
CA THR A 423 -11.82 0.10 9.70
C THR A 423 -11.13 -1.09 10.36
N ARG A 424 -10.24 -1.76 9.61
CA ARG A 424 -9.38 -2.81 10.17
C ARG A 424 -8.24 -2.20 10.99
N PHE A 425 -7.83 -2.87 12.06
CA PHE A 425 -6.74 -2.48 12.98
C PHE A 425 -6.95 -1.25 13.85
N ASP A 426 -8.14 -0.66 13.87
CA ASP A 426 -8.41 0.45 14.77
C ASP A 426 -8.81 -0.03 16.18
N LEU A 427 -8.00 0.35 17.16
CA LEU A 427 -8.27 0.15 18.59
C LEU A 427 -9.02 1.34 19.20
N ALA A 428 -9.19 2.42 18.42
CA ALA A 428 -10.00 3.59 18.74
C ALA A 428 -11.09 3.81 17.67
N PRO A 429 -12.12 2.95 17.61
CA PRO A 429 -13.07 2.89 16.49
C PRO A 429 -13.72 4.22 16.11
N ALA A 430 -14.17 5.01 17.08
CA ALA A 430 -14.81 6.29 16.82
C ALA A 430 -13.78 7.33 16.34
N ASN A 431 -12.57 7.35 16.92
CA ASN A 431 -11.51 8.27 16.50
C ASN A 431 -10.98 7.95 15.09
N GLY A 432 -10.82 6.67 14.76
CA GLY A 432 -10.34 6.19 13.46
C GLY A 432 -11.22 6.65 12.30
N VAL A 433 -12.51 6.31 12.34
CA VAL A 433 -13.45 6.63 11.25
C VAL A 433 -13.71 8.13 11.12
N SER A 434 -13.76 8.85 12.24
CA SER A 434 -14.01 10.28 12.24
C SER A 434 -12.79 11.08 11.79
N ARG A 435 -11.57 10.71 12.21
CA ARG A 435 -10.34 11.30 11.65
C ARG A 435 -10.21 11.01 10.16
N LEU A 436 -10.59 9.81 9.69
CA LEU A 436 -10.57 9.50 8.27
C LEU A 436 -11.57 10.37 7.49
N GLY A 437 -12.81 10.50 7.98
CA GLY A 437 -13.82 11.43 7.44
C GLY A 437 -13.34 12.87 7.40
N HIS A 438 -12.66 13.34 8.47
CA HIS A 438 -12.04 14.66 8.56
C HIS A 438 -10.90 14.84 7.53
N MET A 439 -10.01 13.86 7.36
CA MET A 439 -8.95 13.92 6.32
C MET A 439 -9.53 13.98 4.91
N ILE A 440 -10.55 13.16 4.58
CA ILE A 440 -11.22 13.25 3.28
C ILE A 440 -11.92 14.61 3.12
N ALA A 441 -12.55 15.14 4.18
CA ALA A 441 -13.13 16.48 4.14
C ALA A 441 -12.09 17.57 3.88
N LEU A 442 -10.89 17.51 4.47
CA LEU A 442 -9.80 18.45 4.17
C LEU A 442 -9.32 18.34 2.72
N TYR A 443 -9.11 17.12 2.22
CA TYR A 443 -8.71 16.87 0.83
C TYR A 443 -9.73 17.42 -0.17
N GLU A 444 -11.01 17.13 0.03
CA GLU A 444 -12.06 17.56 -0.88
C GLU A 444 -12.35 19.06 -0.76
N ASN A 445 -12.33 19.67 0.44
CA ASN A 445 -12.56 21.12 0.58
C ASN A 445 -11.38 21.97 0.05
N TYR A 446 -10.13 21.54 0.22
CA TYR A 446 -8.95 22.39 -0.04
C TYR A 446 -8.07 21.95 -1.23
N PHE A 447 -8.11 20.68 -1.67
CA PHE A 447 -7.30 20.19 -2.79
C PHE A 447 -8.12 19.86 -4.04
N SER A 448 -9.00 18.84 -4.01
CA SER A 448 -9.71 18.40 -5.23
C SER A 448 -10.92 19.28 -5.55
N GLY A 449 -11.76 19.59 -4.55
CA GLY A 449 -13.12 20.13 -4.74
C GLY A 449 -14.10 19.16 -5.39
N ARG A 450 -13.76 17.87 -5.44
CA ARG A 450 -14.66 16.79 -5.84
C ARG A 450 -15.30 16.23 -4.58
N PHE A 451 -16.47 16.76 -4.22
CA PHE A 451 -17.15 16.38 -2.98
C PHE A 451 -17.81 14.99 -3.07
N THR A 452 -17.74 14.24 -1.97
CA THR A 452 -18.37 12.93 -1.81
C THR A 452 -19.08 12.79 -0.45
N ASP A 453 -19.89 11.75 -0.28
CA ASP A 453 -20.57 11.42 0.99
C ASP A 453 -19.63 10.84 2.06
N PHE A 454 -18.31 10.80 1.83
CA PHE A 454 -17.37 10.15 2.76
C PHE A 454 -17.43 10.68 4.20
N PRO A 455 -17.63 11.99 4.49
CA PRO A 455 -17.82 12.47 5.86
C PRO A 455 -19.10 11.93 6.53
N ALA A 456 -20.16 11.64 5.76
CA ALA A 456 -21.35 10.97 6.28
C ALA A 456 -21.06 9.50 6.64
N LYS A 457 -20.23 8.81 5.83
CA LYS A 457 -19.72 7.46 6.16
C LYS A 457 -18.85 7.47 7.43
N GLY A 458 -18.01 8.50 7.59
CA GLY A 458 -17.22 8.75 8.80
C GLY A 458 -18.04 9.12 10.04
N GLY A 459 -19.19 9.79 9.87
CA GLY A 459 -20.12 10.12 10.96
C GLY A 459 -21.07 8.97 11.34
N GLY A 460 -21.35 8.03 10.43
CA GLY A 460 -22.36 6.99 10.65
C GLY A 460 -22.10 6.07 11.85
N PHE A 461 -20.84 5.69 12.11
CA PHE A 461 -20.50 4.90 13.30
C PHE A 461 -20.42 5.74 14.60
N PRO A 462 -19.78 6.93 14.64
CA PRO A 462 -19.85 7.84 15.80
C PRO A 462 -21.28 8.18 16.24
N LEU A 463 -22.25 8.18 15.33
CA LEU A 463 -23.67 8.32 15.69
C LEU A 463 -24.12 7.19 16.65
N LEU A 464 -23.73 5.93 16.42
CA LEU A 464 -24.01 4.79 17.30
C LEU A 464 -23.27 4.88 18.64
N VAL A 465 -22.15 5.60 18.68
CA VAL A 465 -21.34 5.83 19.89
C VAL A 465 -21.93 6.94 20.77
N TYR A 466 -22.43 8.05 20.20
CA TYR A 466 -22.82 9.24 20.97
C TYR A 466 -24.33 9.47 21.13
N ARG A 467 -25.20 8.98 20.22
CA ARG A 467 -26.62 9.42 20.13
C ARG A 467 -27.51 9.20 21.35
N GLY A 468 -27.14 8.28 22.25
CA GLY A 468 -27.89 8.01 23.49
C GLY A 468 -27.20 8.48 24.77
N ARG A 469 -26.02 9.12 24.67
CA ARG A 469 -25.25 9.53 25.86
C ARG A 469 -25.70 10.89 26.38
N ASP A 470 -25.85 11.00 27.69
CA ASP A 470 -26.07 12.26 28.41
C ASP A 470 -24.76 13.02 28.72
N LYS A 471 -23.61 12.33 28.63
CA LYS A 471 -22.27 12.83 28.96
C LYS A 471 -21.23 12.25 28.00
N LEU A 472 -20.10 12.94 27.87
CA LEU A 472 -18.88 12.33 27.34
C LEU A 472 -18.49 11.09 28.18
N PRO A 473 -17.76 10.11 27.61
CA PRO A 473 -17.35 8.90 28.30
C PRO A 473 -16.69 9.12 29.69
N GLN A 474 -17.21 8.41 30.69
CA GLN A 474 -16.76 8.52 32.09
C GLN A 474 -15.86 7.36 32.54
N VAL A 475 -15.63 6.37 31.68
CA VAL A 475 -14.75 5.21 31.92
C VAL A 475 -13.91 4.90 30.68
N GLY A 476 -12.71 4.37 30.89
CA GLY A 476 -11.78 3.99 29.84
C GLY A 476 -12.08 2.65 29.17
N TYR A 477 -11.19 2.23 28.27
CA TYR A 477 -11.37 0.99 27.48
C TYR A 477 -11.49 -0.29 28.32
N ASP A 478 -10.89 -0.30 29.50
CA ASP A 478 -10.88 -1.37 30.52
C ASP A 478 -11.95 -1.19 31.61
N GLY A 479 -12.84 -0.19 31.47
CA GLY A 479 -13.81 0.19 32.49
C GLY A 479 -13.22 1.02 33.64
N ASN A 480 -11.91 1.31 33.65
CA ASN A 480 -11.30 2.15 34.69
C ASN A 480 -11.79 3.60 34.53
N PRO A 481 -12.41 4.23 35.55
CA PRO A 481 -12.89 5.60 35.44
C PRO A 481 -11.77 6.58 35.10
N LYS A 482 -10.51 6.31 35.47
CA LYS A 482 -9.39 7.24 35.34
C LYS A 482 -8.57 7.11 34.04
N ARG A 483 -9.07 6.38 33.04
CA ARG A 483 -8.46 6.26 31.69
C ARG A 483 -9.30 6.99 30.62
N ASN A 484 -8.79 7.05 29.38
CA ASN A 484 -9.55 7.54 28.21
C ASN A 484 -10.34 6.39 27.58
N PHE A 485 -11.47 6.73 26.96
CA PHE A 485 -12.45 5.78 26.41
C PHE A 485 -11.92 4.95 25.23
N GLU A 486 -11.03 5.56 24.45
CA GLU A 486 -10.34 4.96 23.31
C GLU A 486 -8.82 5.08 23.44
N HIS A 487 -8.12 4.21 22.71
CA HIS A 487 -6.69 3.98 22.80
C HIS A 487 -6.22 3.48 21.43
N ASP A 488 -5.18 4.07 20.84
CA ASP A 488 -4.69 3.68 19.50
C ASP A 488 -3.78 2.42 19.51
N GLY A 489 -3.62 1.78 20.67
CA GLY A 489 -2.66 0.71 20.93
C GLY A 489 -1.33 1.18 21.51
N ASN A 490 -0.99 2.46 21.31
CA ASN A 490 0.26 3.06 21.77
C ASN A 490 -0.01 3.95 22.99
N ARG A 491 -0.99 4.85 22.89
CA ARG A 491 -1.41 5.76 23.96
C ARG A 491 -2.93 5.91 24.09
N PRO A 492 -3.45 6.27 25.27
CA PRO A 492 -4.80 6.80 25.42
C PRO A 492 -5.09 7.97 24.45
N ILE A 493 -6.34 8.14 24.04
CA ILE A 493 -6.76 9.27 23.19
C ILE A 493 -7.74 10.15 23.98
N SER A 494 -7.41 11.44 24.19
CA SER A 494 -8.31 12.38 24.86
C SER A 494 -9.76 12.29 24.38
N ASP A 495 -10.71 12.17 25.31
CA ASP A 495 -12.13 11.99 24.99
C ASP A 495 -12.69 13.19 24.18
N PHE A 496 -12.09 14.38 24.34
CA PHE A 496 -12.41 15.58 23.57
C PHE A 496 -11.92 15.50 22.12
N ARG A 497 -10.76 14.88 21.85
CA ARG A 497 -10.22 14.67 20.49
C ARG A 497 -11.17 13.79 19.66
N VAL A 498 -11.68 12.72 20.29
CA VAL A 498 -12.63 11.78 19.66
C VAL A 498 -13.97 12.46 19.34
N ALA A 499 -14.47 13.29 20.27
CA ALA A 499 -15.67 14.07 20.06
C ALA A 499 -15.50 15.15 18.98
N CYS A 500 -14.34 15.82 18.92
CA CYS A 500 -14.03 16.84 17.93
C CYS A 500 -14.01 16.30 16.49
N ASP A 501 -13.21 15.26 16.23
CA ASP A 501 -13.16 14.62 14.90
C ASP A 501 -14.56 14.11 14.47
N SER A 502 -15.36 13.60 15.42
CA SER A 502 -16.74 13.14 15.17
C SER A 502 -17.71 14.27 14.85
N TRP A 503 -17.63 15.38 15.60
CA TRP A 503 -18.46 16.58 15.37
C TRP A 503 -18.19 17.21 14.01
N VAL A 504 -16.92 17.25 13.58
CA VAL A 504 -16.54 17.70 12.22
C VAL A 504 -17.21 16.85 11.14
N CYS A 505 -17.23 15.52 11.30
CA CYS A 505 -17.90 14.64 10.34
C CYS A 505 -19.40 14.91 10.26
N PHE A 506 -20.09 15.15 11.38
CA PHE A 506 -21.49 15.54 11.38
C PHE A 506 -21.73 16.88 10.67
N MET A 507 -20.91 17.89 10.92
CA MET A 507 -21.06 19.21 10.28
C MET A 507 -20.82 19.18 8.77
N GLU A 508 -19.79 18.46 8.30
CA GLU A 508 -19.55 18.27 6.86
C GLU A 508 -20.64 17.40 6.23
N ALA A 509 -21.11 16.34 6.90
CA ALA A 509 -22.22 15.53 6.40
C ALA A 509 -23.51 16.34 6.24
N TYR A 510 -23.87 17.18 7.22
CA TYR A 510 -25.00 18.11 7.12
C TYR A 510 -24.82 19.09 5.95
N LYS A 511 -23.67 19.78 5.88
CA LYS A 511 -23.32 20.74 4.82
C LYS A 511 -23.41 20.16 3.40
N ARG A 512 -23.16 18.85 3.24
CA ARG A 512 -23.15 18.15 1.93
C ARG A 512 -24.50 17.53 1.56
N THR A 513 -25.22 16.98 2.54
CA THR A 513 -26.44 16.19 2.30
C THR A 513 -27.74 16.94 2.60
N GLY A 514 -27.69 17.99 3.42
CA GLY A 514 -28.87 18.66 3.97
C GLY A 514 -29.65 17.82 5.01
N ASP A 515 -29.19 16.61 5.34
CA ASP A 515 -29.89 15.71 6.25
C ASP A 515 -29.76 16.20 7.71
N GLU A 516 -30.87 16.72 8.21
CA GLU A 516 -31.06 17.31 9.53
C GLU A 516 -30.61 16.40 10.70
N LYS A 517 -30.59 15.06 10.53
CA LYS A 517 -30.09 14.15 11.58
C LYS A 517 -28.63 14.43 11.95
N TRP A 518 -27.83 14.90 10.99
CA TRP A 518 -26.44 15.24 11.22
C TRP A 518 -26.30 16.54 12.01
N ARG A 519 -27.15 17.55 11.73
CA ARG A 519 -27.18 18.79 12.52
C ARG A 519 -27.59 18.51 13.97
N GLN A 520 -28.59 17.65 14.17
CA GLN A 520 -29.03 17.22 15.50
C GLN A 520 -27.93 16.45 16.25
N ALA A 521 -27.18 15.57 15.56
CA ALA A 521 -26.04 14.88 16.14
C ALA A 521 -24.88 15.83 16.51
N ALA A 522 -24.65 16.87 15.71
CA ALA A 522 -23.64 17.91 15.98
C ALA A 522 -24.00 18.77 17.20
N GLU A 523 -25.25 19.27 17.30
CA GLU A 523 -25.71 20.05 18.46
C GLU A 523 -25.78 19.19 19.73
N HIS A 524 -26.19 17.92 19.62
CA HIS A 524 -26.14 16.97 20.73
C HIS A 524 -24.70 16.79 21.24
N LEU A 525 -23.75 16.48 20.36
CA LEU A 525 -22.36 16.27 20.75
C LEU A 525 -21.71 17.56 21.30
N LYS A 526 -22.03 18.73 20.74
CA LYS A 526 -21.65 20.05 21.29
C LYS A 526 -22.09 20.22 22.74
N SER A 527 -23.32 19.83 23.08
CA SER A 527 -23.85 19.94 24.46
C SER A 527 -23.00 19.15 25.47
N LEU A 528 -22.36 18.05 25.03
CA LEU A 528 -21.55 17.19 25.88
C LEU A 528 -20.18 17.80 26.24
N LEU A 529 -19.71 18.88 25.59
CA LEU A 529 -18.35 19.42 25.81
C LEU A 529 -18.07 19.76 27.28
N ARG A 530 -19.04 20.36 27.97
CA ARG A 530 -18.93 20.73 29.40
C ARG A 530 -19.05 19.54 30.37
N THR A 531 -19.27 18.32 29.86
CA THR A 531 -19.36 17.07 30.65
C THR A 531 -18.08 16.21 30.62
N GLY A 532 -17.13 16.57 29.76
CA GLY A 532 -15.81 15.92 29.70
C GLY A 532 -14.96 16.24 30.92
N ARG A 533 -13.94 15.42 31.17
CA ARG A 533 -13.08 15.51 32.35
C ARG A 533 -11.66 15.83 31.91
N ILE A 534 -11.07 16.86 32.49
CA ILE A 534 -9.66 17.22 32.30
C ILE A 534 -8.79 16.32 33.19
N LYS A 535 -7.91 15.52 32.58
CA LYS A 535 -7.03 14.57 33.30
C LYS A 535 -5.57 15.01 33.28
N ASP A 536 -5.14 15.66 32.20
CA ASP A 536 -3.78 16.17 32.03
C ASP A 536 -3.77 17.50 31.22
N THR A 537 -2.63 17.88 30.65
CA THR A 537 -2.50 19.03 29.75
C THR A 537 -3.07 18.77 28.33
N GLU A 538 -3.01 17.55 27.79
CA GLU A 538 -3.57 17.24 26.45
C GLU A 538 -5.09 17.43 26.43
N ASP A 539 -5.81 17.03 27.48
CA ASP A 539 -7.27 17.30 27.58
C ASP A 539 -7.61 18.81 27.54
N ILE A 540 -6.78 19.69 28.11
CA ILE A 540 -6.98 21.15 28.07
C ILE A 540 -6.78 21.67 26.64
N VAL A 541 -5.74 21.19 25.96
CA VAL A 541 -5.45 21.52 24.55
C VAL A 541 -6.59 21.07 23.64
N GLU A 542 -7.08 19.83 23.81
CA GLU A 542 -8.15 19.25 23.00
C GLU A 542 -9.53 19.87 23.24
N GLN A 543 -9.91 20.10 24.50
CA GLN A 543 -11.16 20.80 24.82
C GLN A 543 -11.17 22.21 24.22
N THR A 544 -10.04 22.92 24.29
CA THR A 544 -9.90 24.27 23.71
C THR A 544 -9.98 24.24 22.19
N LYS A 545 -9.31 23.28 21.53
CA LYS A 545 -9.36 23.10 20.08
C LYS A 545 -10.76 22.75 19.59
N TRP A 546 -11.51 21.93 20.32
CA TRP A 546 -12.89 21.60 19.97
C TRP A 546 -13.83 22.79 20.18
N ALA A 547 -13.72 23.51 21.30
CA ALA A 547 -14.47 24.75 21.53
C ALA A 547 -14.25 25.76 20.40
N LEU A 548 -12.99 26.04 20.03
CA LEU A 548 -12.63 26.92 18.90
C LEU A 548 -13.20 26.42 17.57
N SER A 549 -13.27 25.11 17.37
CA SER A 549 -13.86 24.50 16.16
C SER A 549 -15.39 24.68 16.06
N MET A 550 -16.04 24.97 17.19
CA MET A 550 -17.47 25.30 17.29
C MET A 550 -17.75 26.81 17.45
N SER A 551 -16.70 27.62 17.64
CA SER A 551 -16.80 29.06 17.94
C SER A 551 -16.25 29.97 16.84
N ASP A 552 -15.43 29.48 15.89
CA ASP A 552 -14.79 30.35 14.90
C ASP A 552 -14.72 29.75 13.47
N PRO A 553 -15.23 30.44 12.43
CA PRO A 553 -15.19 29.96 11.05
C PRO A 553 -13.78 29.97 10.44
N ARG A 554 -12.78 30.62 11.09
CA ARG A 554 -11.38 30.58 10.64
C ARG A 554 -10.71 29.23 10.92
N PHE A 555 -11.16 28.52 11.96
CA PHE A 555 -10.55 27.30 12.44
C PHE A 555 -11.45 26.08 12.24
N GLY A 556 -12.74 26.23 12.56
CA GLY A 556 -13.74 25.18 12.58
C GLY A 556 -14.59 25.05 11.32
N TYR A 557 -15.78 24.46 11.51
CA TYR A 557 -16.75 24.14 10.46
C TYR A 557 -18.10 24.87 10.66
N VAL A 558 -18.11 25.91 11.50
CA VAL A 558 -19.23 26.85 11.67
C VAL A 558 -19.22 27.95 10.61
N THR A 559 -20.35 28.62 10.39
CA THR A 559 -20.50 29.71 9.42
C THR A 559 -20.32 31.11 10.01
N GLN A 560 -20.35 31.25 11.35
CA GLN A 560 -20.30 32.52 12.07
C GLN A 560 -19.47 32.36 13.36
N LYS A 561 -18.93 33.46 13.91
CA LYS A 561 -18.28 33.45 15.23
C LYS A 561 -19.34 33.31 16.33
N SER A 562 -19.03 32.55 17.38
CA SER A 562 -19.83 32.44 18.59
C SER A 562 -18.95 32.55 19.83
N ASP A 563 -19.33 33.41 20.77
CA ASP A 563 -18.61 33.67 22.02
C ASP A 563 -19.09 32.72 23.16
N GLU A 564 -19.90 31.69 22.84
CA GLU A 564 -20.49 30.73 23.79
C GLU A 564 -19.47 30.00 24.69
N PHE A 565 -18.22 29.92 24.25
CA PHE A 565 -17.12 29.26 24.97
C PHE A 565 -15.99 30.23 25.38
N ASP A 566 -16.15 31.54 25.25
CA ASP A 566 -15.10 32.53 25.47
C ASP A 566 -14.47 32.42 26.88
N ASP A 567 -15.30 32.28 27.93
CA ASP A 567 -14.83 32.09 29.32
C ASP A 567 -14.01 30.81 29.52
N LEU A 568 -14.40 29.73 28.83
CA LEU A 568 -13.70 28.44 28.89
C LEU A 568 -12.36 28.53 28.16
N ILE A 569 -12.34 29.16 26.99
CA ILE A 569 -11.11 29.39 26.22
C ILE A 569 -10.17 30.31 27.01
N ARG A 570 -10.68 31.38 27.65
CA ARG A 570 -9.91 32.26 28.54
C ARG A 570 -9.39 31.56 29.79
N ALA A 571 -10.14 30.61 30.37
CA ALA A 571 -9.66 29.77 31.48
C ALA A 571 -8.53 28.84 31.03
N ASN A 572 -8.73 28.12 29.93
CA ASN A 572 -7.76 27.15 29.42
C ASN A 572 -6.47 27.82 28.91
N VAL A 573 -6.53 28.97 28.24
CA VAL A 573 -5.35 29.76 27.83
C VAL A 573 -4.48 30.13 29.04
N ARG A 574 -5.10 30.61 30.14
CA ARG A 574 -4.38 30.92 31.38
C ARG A 574 -3.70 29.67 31.96
N GLU A 575 -4.40 28.54 32.01
CA GLU A 575 -3.85 27.29 32.56
C GLU A 575 -2.75 26.67 31.67
N LEU A 576 -2.85 26.76 30.35
CA LEU A 576 -1.76 26.37 29.45
C LEU A 576 -0.52 27.24 29.69
N PHE A 577 -0.67 28.56 29.88
CA PHE A 577 0.47 29.41 30.28
C PHE A 577 0.98 29.12 31.69
N ASN A 578 0.15 28.67 32.63
CA ASN A 578 0.60 28.16 33.94
C ASN A 578 1.42 26.88 33.80
N ARG A 579 1.18 26.06 32.77
CA ARG A 579 1.80 24.73 32.58
C ARG A 579 3.07 24.68 31.75
N GLN A 580 3.43 25.70 30.98
CA GLN A 580 4.69 25.75 30.21
C GLN A 580 5.94 25.47 31.09
N GLN A 581 6.90 24.71 30.56
CA GLN A 581 8.13 24.30 31.24
C GLN A 581 9.23 25.38 31.19
N ASP A 582 10.30 25.21 31.98
CA ASP A 582 11.42 26.16 32.11
C ASP A 582 12.23 26.31 30.79
N ASP A 583 12.23 25.29 29.93
CA ASP A 583 12.85 25.37 28.61
C ASP A 583 12.07 26.28 27.63
N GLY A 584 10.77 26.46 27.86
CA GLY A 584 9.83 27.22 27.02
C GLY A 584 8.85 26.37 26.21
N GLY A 585 8.80 25.04 26.39
CA GLY A 585 7.84 24.16 25.75
C GLY A 585 6.73 23.65 26.68
N TRP A 586 6.04 22.59 26.25
CA TRP A 586 5.01 21.89 27.01
C TRP A 586 5.23 20.37 27.06
N LEU A 587 4.62 19.77 28.09
CA LEU A 587 4.64 18.35 28.38
C LEU A 587 3.20 17.85 28.66
N THR A 588 2.85 16.70 28.10
CA THR A 588 1.69 15.89 28.51
C THR A 588 2.17 14.81 29.48
N ALA A 589 1.35 14.49 30.47
CA ALA A 589 1.73 13.59 31.55
C ALA A 589 1.95 12.13 31.11
N GLU A 590 1.32 11.72 30.01
CA GLU A 590 1.39 10.33 29.51
C GLU A 590 2.81 9.95 29.06
N TYR A 591 3.57 10.93 28.56
CA TYR A 591 4.93 10.75 28.04
C TYR A 591 6.01 10.66 29.13
N LEU A 592 5.68 10.89 30.40
CA LEU A 592 6.58 10.57 31.52
C LEU A 592 6.59 9.05 31.83
N SER A 593 5.66 8.27 31.27
CA SER A 593 5.67 6.81 31.35
C SER A 593 6.29 6.14 30.13
N ASN A 594 7.61 5.90 30.18
CA ASN A 594 8.34 5.00 29.25
C ASN A 594 7.91 3.50 29.33
N ALA A 595 6.77 3.21 29.95
CA ALA A 595 6.22 1.87 30.08
C ALA A 595 4.70 1.93 29.86
N HIS A 596 4.20 1.08 28.97
CA HIS A 596 2.78 0.85 28.79
C HIS A 596 2.09 0.60 30.16
N TYR A 597 0.82 1.00 30.27
CA TYR A 597 -0.10 0.75 31.39
C TYR A 597 0.00 1.63 32.66
N PHE A 598 0.96 2.56 32.78
CA PHE A 598 0.96 3.50 33.92
C PHE A 598 -0.22 4.51 33.88
N PRO A 599 -0.71 4.98 35.04
CA PRO A 599 -1.76 5.99 35.13
C PRO A 599 -1.21 7.41 34.90
N ALA A 600 -1.34 7.94 33.68
CA ALA A 600 -0.85 9.27 33.32
C ALA A 600 -1.38 10.40 34.23
N TRP A 601 -2.62 10.32 34.71
CA TRP A 601 -3.19 11.27 35.66
C TRP A 601 -2.44 11.30 37.02
N GLU A 602 -1.84 10.19 37.46
CA GLU A 602 -0.94 10.18 38.64
C GLU A 602 0.44 10.75 38.33
N LEU A 603 0.82 10.85 37.05
CA LEU A 603 2.06 11.49 36.62
C LEU A 603 1.84 12.99 36.39
N ALA A 604 0.62 13.42 36.06
CA ALA A 604 0.27 14.82 35.87
C ALA A 604 0.52 15.68 37.12
N GLU A 605 0.20 15.15 38.30
CA GLU A 605 0.50 15.77 39.60
C GLU A 605 2.01 15.75 39.96
N LYS A 606 2.83 15.01 39.21
CA LYS A 606 4.27 14.82 39.43
C LYS A 606 5.15 15.56 38.40
N VAL A 607 4.57 16.16 37.36
CA VAL A 607 5.26 16.99 36.37
C VAL A 607 5.92 18.18 37.05
N LYS A 608 7.22 18.34 36.84
CA LYS A 608 8.02 19.50 37.31
C LYS A 608 8.28 20.46 36.16
N LYS A 609 8.54 21.72 36.50
CA LYS A 609 8.97 22.75 35.55
C LYS A 609 10.29 22.46 34.83
N SER A 610 11.15 21.68 35.49
CA SER A 610 12.42 21.18 34.98
C SER A 610 12.31 19.99 34.03
N ASP A 611 11.13 19.37 33.89
CA ASP A 611 10.98 18.16 33.07
C ASP A 611 10.94 18.55 31.58
N PRO A 612 11.72 17.88 30.71
CA PRO A 612 11.98 18.34 29.36
C PRO A 612 10.73 18.32 28.47
N SER A 613 10.53 19.39 27.71
CA SER A 613 9.42 19.49 26.77
C SER A 613 9.53 18.55 25.58
N LEU A 614 8.38 18.26 24.98
CA LEU A 614 8.23 17.41 23.80
C LEU A 614 7.98 18.27 22.55
N VAL A 615 8.63 17.94 21.43
CA VAL A 615 8.49 18.73 20.19
C VAL A 615 7.03 18.73 19.70
N PHE A 616 6.38 17.56 19.57
CA PHE A 616 5.01 17.49 19.04
C PHE A 616 4.01 18.23 19.93
N PHE A 617 4.11 18.07 21.25
CA PHE A 617 3.11 18.61 22.19
C PHE A 617 3.28 20.12 22.40
N THR A 618 4.53 20.61 22.34
CA THR A 618 4.81 22.04 22.26
C THR A 618 4.22 22.62 20.97
N ALA A 619 4.40 21.94 19.83
CA ALA A 619 3.87 22.42 18.56
C ALA A 619 2.32 22.45 18.54
N GLU A 620 1.65 21.40 19.07
CA GLU A 620 0.19 21.37 19.21
C GLU A 620 -0.31 22.45 20.18
N THR A 621 0.34 22.63 21.33
CA THR A 621 -0.07 23.63 22.33
C THR A 621 0.08 25.05 21.80
N VAL A 622 1.19 25.37 21.13
CA VAL A 622 1.38 26.69 20.50
C VAL A 622 0.37 26.91 19.37
N TYR A 623 0.00 25.88 18.59
CA TYR A 623 -1.02 25.98 17.55
C TYR A 623 -2.40 26.33 18.13
N VAL A 624 -2.82 25.63 19.19
CA VAL A 624 -4.10 25.91 19.88
C VAL A 624 -4.09 27.26 20.58
N LEU A 625 -2.97 27.67 21.21
CA LEU A 625 -2.81 29.02 21.76
C LEU A 625 -2.87 30.10 20.68
N THR A 626 -2.35 29.85 19.47
CA THR A 626 -2.46 30.77 18.32
C THR A 626 -3.92 31.01 17.96
N MET A 627 -4.68 29.92 17.77
CA MET A 627 -6.11 29.99 17.46
C MET A 627 -6.91 30.68 18.57
N ALA A 628 -6.61 30.35 19.84
CA ALA A 628 -7.29 30.93 20.99
C ALA A 628 -7.06 32.44 21.09
N LEU A 629 -5.82 32.91 21.07
CA LEU A 629 -5.49 34.34 21.15
C LEU A 629 -6.09 35.12 19.96
N GLN A 630 -6.16 34.52 18.76
CA GLN A 630 -6.77 35.14 17.58
C GLN A 630 -8.31 35.12 17.61
N HIS A 631 -8.92 34.18 18.35
CA HIS A 631 -10.36 34.12 18.62
C HIS A 631 -10.79 35.19 19.64
N LEU A 632 -10.03 35.32 20.72
CA LEU A 632 -10.27 36.26 21.82
C LEU A 632 -9.92 37.72 21.48
N GLY A 633 -9.33 37.97 20.30
CA GLY A 633 -8.96 39.30 19.79
C GLY A 633 -7.58 39.82 20.20
N GLU A 634 -6.79 39.01 20.91
CA GLU A 634 -5.48 39.38 21.48
C GLU A 634 -4.36 39.41 20.42
N ILE A 635 -4.53 38.68 19.30
CA ILE A 635 -3.69 38.81 18.09
C ILE A 635 -4.55 38.91 16.82
N GLN A 636 -4.06 39.61 15.80
CA GLN A 636 -4.82 39.83 14.55
C GLN A 636 -4.57 38.73 13.52
N LYS A 637 -3.32 38.27 13.38
CA LYS A 637 -2.92 37.16 12.49
C LYS A 637 -2.02 36.17 13.22
N PRO A 638 -1.95 34.89 12.80
CA PRO A 638 -1.15 33.85 13.48
C PRO A 638 0.29 34.25 13.79
N SER A 639 1.00 34.86 12.83
CA SER A 639 2.41 35.29 13.01
C SER A 639 2.64 36.38 14.06
N ASP A 640 1.60 37.10 14.52
CA ASP A 640 1.74 38.10 15.58
C ASP A 640 2.12 37.47 16.94
N ILE A 641 1.89 36.17 17.12
CA ILE A 641 2.29 35.41 18.32
C ILE A 641 3.81 35.47 18.60
N LEU A 642 4.62 35.75 17.56
CA LEU A 642 6.06 35.96 17.66
C LEU A 642 6.44 37.24 18.43
N ARG A 643 5.48 38.11 18.76
CA ARG A 643 5.67 39.23 19.70
C ARG A 643 5.65 38.79 21.17
N HIS A 644 5.11 37.62 21.47
CA HIS A 644 5.00 37.10 22.83
C HIS A 644 6.25 36.25 23.16
N PRO A 645 7.17 36.70 24.05
CA PRO A 645 8.51 36.09 24.16
C PRO A 645 8.50 34.59 24.47
N ARG A 646 7.56 34.16 25.33
CA ARG A 646 7.40 32.74 25.71
C ARG A 646 7.02 31.83 24.54
N LEU A 647 6.37 32.38 23.51
CA LEU A 647 5.87 31.65 22.33
C LEU A 647 6.80 31.79 21.13
N GLN A 648 7.41 32.98 20.94
CA GLN A 648 8.52 33.18 20.00
C GLN A 648 9.65 32.18 20.25
N ARG A 649 10.05 32.00 21.52
CA ARG A 649 11.07 31.02 21.93
C ARG A 649 10.66 29.59 21.58
N ALA A 650 9.42 29.20 21.84
CA ALA A 650 8.91 27.87 21.51
C ALA A 650 8.96 27.57 20.00
N VAL A 651 8.52 28.52 19.16
CA VAL A 651 8.57 28.38 17.68
C VAL A 651 9.99 28.30 17.17
N GLN A 652 10.91 29.10 17.71
CA GLN A 652 12.34 29.05 17.35
C GLN A 652 13.00 27.74 17.80
N TRP A 653 12.70 27.25 19.00
CA TRP A 653 13.18 25.95 19.46
C TRP A 653 12.71 24.82 18.53
N ILE A 654 11.42 24.76 18.21
CA ILE A 654 10.87 23.77 17.26
C ILE A 654 11.63 23.81 15.92
N LEU A 655 11.91 24.99 15.36
CA LEU A 655 12.67 25.09 14.11
C LEU A 655 14.12 24.58 14.22
N SER A 656 14.74 24.72 15.40
CA SER A 656 16.08 24.19 15.66
C SER A 656 16.14 22.68 15.92
N GLU A 657 15.00 22.06 16.24
CA GLU A 657 14.90 20.61 16.48
C GLU A 657 14.73 19.77 15.20
N GLN A 658 14.64 20.38 14.00
CA GLN A 658 14.54 19.64 12.75
C GLN A 658 15.85 18.86 12.49
N LYS A 659 15.75 17.56 12.20
CA LYS A 659 16.90 16.68 12.01
C LYS A 659 17.38 16.73 10.55
N GLU A 660 18.65 16.36 10.34
CA GLU A 660 19.33 16.51 9.04
C GLU A 660 18.66 15.73 7.88
N PHE A 661 17.83 14.73 8.16
CA PHE A 661 17.07 13.96 7.17
C PHE A 661 15.77 14.66 6.70
N GLY A 662 15.42 15.84 7.23
CA GLY A 662 14.33 16.67 6.73
C GLY A 662 13.07 16.75 7.60
N ALA A 663 13.02 16.01 8.71
CA ALA A 663 11.86 15.90 9.58
C ALA A 663 12.24 16.04 11.07
N TRP A 664 11.26 16.01 11.97
CA TRP A 664 11.46 16.06 13.41
C TRP A 664 11.31 14.68 14.03
N LEU A 665 12.10 14.42 15.07
CA LEU A 665 12.03 13.22 15.90
C LEU A 665 12.52 13.58 17.30
N ASP A 666 11.77 13.21 18.34
CA ASP A 666 12.16 13.43 19.73
C ASP A 666 12.57 12.09 20.36
N PRO A 667 13.82 11.90 20.82
CA PRO A 667 14.25 10.66 21.46
C PRO A 667 13.64 10.46 22.87
N LYS A 668 12.78 11.37 23.34
CA LYS A 668 12.15 11.35 24.67
C LYS A 668 10.72 10.79 24.59
N GLY A 669 10.48 9.65 25.24
CA GLY A 669 9.12 9.16 25.54
C GLY A 669 8.32 8.56 24.38
N GLU A 670 8.87 8.48 23.16
CA GLU A 670 8.18 7.80 22.05
C GLU A 670 8.33 6.27 22.15
N LEU A 671 7.21 5.54 22.13
CA LEU A 671 7.18 4.07 22.18
C LEU A 671 7.64 3.41 20.86
N PHE A 672 7.63 4.15 19.76
CA PHE A 672 7.99 3.70 18.40
C PHE A 672 8.82 4.80 17.74
N TYR A 673 10.14 4.77 17.84
CA TYR A 673 11.06 5.82 17.36
C TYR A 673 10.84 6.20 15.88
N THR A 674 9.92 7.14 15.61
CA THR A 674 9.37 7.44 14.27
C THR A 674 9.01 8.93 14.11
N PRO A 675 9.51 9.63 13.07
CA PRO A 675 9.41 11.09 12.98
C PRO A 675 8.00 11.64 12.69
N TYR A 676 6.99 10.78 12.52
CA TYR A 676 5.69 11.19 11.98
C TYR A 676 4.87 12.07 12.93
N LEU A 677 4.97 11.91 14.25
CA LEU A 677 4.14 12.66 15.21
C LEU A 677 4.64 14.10 15.42
N GLU A 678 5.94 14.26 15.66
CA GLU A 678 6.60 15.55 15.80
C GLU A 678 6.53 16.32 14.49
N THR A 679 6.80 15.65 13.36
CA THR A 679 6.69 16.28 12.05
C THR A 679 5.26 16.68 11.73
N LYS A 680 4.25 15.90 12.13
CA LYS A 680 2.85 16.28 11.96
C LYS A 680 2.54 17.60 12.66
N TRP A 681 2.83 17.70 13.96
CA TRP A 681 2.45 18.89 14.72
C TRP A 681 3.33 20.10 14.42
N SER A 682 4.64 19.93 14.18
CA SER A 682 5.50 20.99 13.65
C SER A 682 5.01 21.51 12.30
N LEU A 683 4.60 20.63 11.38
CA LEU A 683 4.08 21.03 10.07
C LEU A 683 2.73 21.77 10.17
N ILE A 684 1.82 21.32 11.02
CA ILE A 684 0.54 22.00 11.27
C ILE A 684 0.78 23.40 11.84
N LEU A 685 1.60 23.53 12.88
CA LEU A 685 1.94 24.81 13.49
C LEU A 685 2.62 25.75 12.50
N LEU A 686 3.73 25.32 11.89
CA LEU A 686 4.58 26.19 11.08
C LEU A 686 3.86 26.66 9.82
N SER A 687 3.06 25.80 9.18
CA SER A 687 2.25 26.23 8.03
C SER A 687 1.15 27.22 8.43
N HIS A 688 0.57 27.10 9.63
CA HIS A 688 -0.43 28.05 10.13
C HIS A 688 0.18 29.42 10.48
N LEU A 689 1.37 29.45 11.10
CA LEU A 689 2.08 30.69 11.42
C LEU A 689 2.64 31.39 10.17
N PHE A 690 3.09 30.60 9.19
CA PHE A 690 3.75 31.07 7.98
C PHE A 690 3.05 30.47 6.75
N PRO A 691 1.87 30.97 6.35
CA PRO A 691 1.16 30.47 5.18
C PRO A 691 1.95 30.66 3.88
N GLY A 692 1.66 29.80 2.91
CA GLY A 692 2.19 29.84 1.55
C GLY A 692 1.24 30.53 0.56
N ASP A 693 1.72 30.72 -0.67
CA ASP A 693 1.00 31.46 -1.72
C ASP A 693 0.11 30.60 -2.63
N TRP A 694 0.13 29.27 -2.50
CA TRP A 694 -0.69 28.38 -3.33
C TRP A 694 -2.16 28.44 -2.93
N SER A 695 -3.06 28.30 -3.92
CA SER A 695 -4.44 27.93 -3.66
C SER A 695 -5.00 27.15 -4.85
N ARG A 696 -5.98 26.28 -4.58
CA ARG A 696 -6.75 25.56 -5.60
C ARG A 696 -7.35 26.48 -6.66
N GLU A 697 -7.78 27.68 -6.28
CA GLU A 697 -8.32 28.68 -7.20
C GLU A 697 -7.26 29.19 -8.18
N LYS A 698 -6.08 29.59 -7.67
CA LYS A 698 -4.93 30.00 -8.51
C LYS A 698 -4.49 28.87 -9.44
N GLU A 699 -4.50 27.63 -8.97
CA GLU A 699 -4.16 26.46 -9.79
C GLU A 699 -5.18 26.21 -10.91
N LEU A 700 -6.49 26.35 -10.63
CA LEU A 700 -7.54 26.26 -11.65
C LEU A 700 -7.41 27.38 -12.71
N GLN A 701 -7.14 28.61 -12.29
CA GLN A 701 -6.90 29.75 -13.19
C GLN A 701 -5.65 29.52 -14.06
N ALA A 702 -4.57 28.98 -13.50
CA ALA A 702 -3.38 28.60 -14.26
C ALA A 702 -3.66 27.46 -15.25
N ALA A 703 -4.40 26.44 -14.83
CA ALA A 703 -4.76 25.28 -15.66
C ALA A 703 -5.63 25.65 -16.87
N GLN A 704 -6.57 26.60 -16.72
CA GLN A 704 -7.37 27.13 -17.82
C GLN A 704 -6.50 27.78 -18.91
N ASN A 705 -5.45 28.51 -18.49
CA ASN A 705 -4.58 29.27 -19.38
C ASN A 705 -3.37 28.48 -19.92
N ARG A 706 -3.07 27.28 -19.39
CA ARG A 706 -1.94 26.45 -19.83
C ARG A 706 -2.04 26.12 -21.32
N GLN A 707 -0.94 26.32 -22.05
CA GLN A 707 -0.80 25.94 -23.46
C GLN A 707 -0.14 24.55 -23.58
N PRO A 708 -0.44 23.79 -24.66
CA PRO A 708 0.24 22.53 -24.94
C PRO A 708 1.70 22.76 -25.36
N LEU A 709 2.53 21.73 -25.21
CA LEU A 709 3.89 21.71 -25.76
C LEU A 709 3.83 21.62 -27.30
N ASP A 710 4.76 22.27 -28.01
CA ASP A 710 5.01 21.92 -29.42
C ASP A 710 5.78 20.60 -29.49
N ILE A 711 5.01 19.51 -29.59
CA ILE A 711 5.47 18.13 -29.72
C ILE A 711 6.41 17.96 -30.94
N ARG A 712 6.36 18.83 -31.97
CA ARG A 712 7.18 18.70 -33.18
C ARG A 712 8.62 19.20 -33.01
N SER A 713 8.85 20.15 -32.11
CA SER A 713 10.17 20.71 -31.80
C SER A 713 10.73 20.27 -30.44
N ALA A 714 9.89 19.66 -29.59
CA ALA A 714 10.29 19.03 -28.34
C ALA A 714 11.40 17.99 -28.53
N THR A 715 12.33 17.93 -27.58
CA THR A 715 13.25 16.80 -27.46
C THR A 715 12.54 15.60 -26.82
N TYR A 716 13.12 14.41 -26.92
CA TYR A 716 12.52 13.20 -26.36
C TYR A 716 12.29 13.31 -24.84
N THR A 717 13.28 13.81 -24.09
CA THR A 717 13.15 13.97 -22.64
C THR A 717 12.30 15.17 -22.25
N ALA A 718 12.26 16.24 -23.06
CA ALA A 718 11.32 17.35 -22.84
C ALA A 718 9.85 16.93 -23.06
N LEU A 719 9.59 16.00 -23.98
CA LEU A 719 8.28 15.40 -24.16
C LEU A 719 7.89 14.51 -22.97
N LEU A 720 8.83 13.71 -22.46
CA LEU A 720 8.64 12.91 -21.23
C LEU A 720 8.39 13.81 -20.01
N ASP A 721 9.20 14.85 -19.80
CA ASP A 721 9.04 15.83 -18.70
C ASP A 721 7.68 16.53 -18.74
N TRP A 722 7.21 16.90 -19.94
CA TRP A 722 5.90 17.52 -20.11
C TRP A 722 4.77 16.57 -19.69
N LEU A 723 4.76 15.34 -20.23
CA LEU A 723 3.76 14.31 -19.92
C LEU A 723 3.74 13.97 -18.43
N ASP A 724 4.91 13.76 -17.84
CA ASP A 724 5.09 13.43 -16.42
C ASP A 724 4.65 14.57 -15.47
N GLY A 725 4.61 15.81 -15.99
CA GLY A 725 4.11 17.03 -15.34
C GLY A 725 2.65 17.39 -15.67
N LEU A 726 1.85 16.50 -16.24
CA LEU A 726 0.41 16.71 -16.52
C LEU A 726 -0.49 16.15 -15.41
N TRP A 727 -0.55 16.87 -14.29
CA TRP A 727 -1.48 16.56 -13.19
C TRP A 727 -2.76 17.37 -13.23
N ALA A 728 -3.86 16.79 -12.73
CA ALA A 728 -5.12 17.49 -12.53
C ALA A 728 -4.94 18.78 -11.69
N PRO A 729 -5.66 19.88 -12.00
CA PRO A 729 -6.57 20.07 -13.14
C PRO A 729 -5.84 20.51 -14.42
N GLN A 730 -6.36 20.17 -15.60
CA GLN A 730 -5.89 20.66 -16.91
C GLN A 730 -7.06 21.01 -17.84
N ASN A 731 -6.85 21.88 -18.83
CA ASN A 731 -7.88 22.22 -19.85
C ASN A 731 -7.86 21.26 -21.05
N GLY A 732 -8.96 21.16 -21.79
CA GLY A 732 -9.12 20.16 -22.86
C GLY A 732 -8.17 20.32 -24.04
N ARG A 733 -7.52 21.49 -24.23
CA ARG A 733 -6.44 21.64 -25.24
C ARG A 733 -5.20 20.82 -24.87
N ILE A 734 -4.92 20.68 -23.57
CA ILE A 734 -3.82 19.82 -23.08
C ILE A 734 -4.19 18.36 -23.33
N VAL A 735 -5.40 17.94 -22.94
CA VAL A 735 -5.88 16.56 -23.13
C VAL A 735 -5.83 16.15 -24.61
N ARG A 736 -6.41 16.98 -25.50
CA ARG A 736 -6.40 16.73 -26.95
C ARG A 736 -5.00 16.77 -27.57
N ALA A 737 -4.03 17.46 -26.97
CA ALA A 737 -2.63 17.40 -27.40
C ALA A 737 -1.91 16.11 -26.98
N VAL A 738 -2.36 15.41 -25.93
CA VAL A 738 -1.83 14.08 -25.55
C VAL A 738 -2.40 12.96 -26.41
N LEU A 739 -3.65 13.08 -26.91
CA LEU A 739 -4.33 12.03 -27.68
C LEU A 739 -3.48 11.37 -28.81
N PRO A 740 -2.72 12.11 -29.66
CA PRO A 740 -1.91 11.48 -30.71
C PRO A 740 -0.76 10.62 -30.18
N LEU A 741 -0.25 10.94 -28.98
CA LEU A 741 0.88 10.25 -28.36
C LEU A 741 0.51 8.85 -27.83
N LEU A 742 -0.78 8.59 -27.62
CA LEU A 742 -1.30 7.24 -27.35
C LEU A 742 -1.05 6.27 -28.52
N SER A 743 -0.77 6.77 -29.74
CA SER A 743 -0.42 5.97 -30.91
C SER A 743 1.05 6.12 -31.32
N HIS A 744 1.92 6.65 -30.44
CA HIS A 744 3.32 6.86 -30.75
C HIS A 744 4.07 5.53 -30.98
N PRO A 745 5.04 5.45 -31.94
CA PRO A 745 5.76 4.19 -32.22
C PRO A 745 6.50 3.60 -31.00
N ASP A 746 7.10 4.47 -30.19
CA ASP A 746 7.79 4.09 -28.96
C ASP A 746 6.81 3.80 -27.79
N PRO A 747 6.87 2.61 -27.15
CA PRO A 747 6.04 2.26 -25.99
C PRO A 747 6.22 3.16 -24.75
N LEU A 748 7.40 3.71 -24.46
CA LEU A 748 7.56 4.58 -23.28
C LEU A 748 6.75 5.88 -23.44
N ILE A 749 6.73 6.47 -24.64
CA ILE A 749 5.86 7.63 -24.93
C ILE A 749 4.37 7.25 -24.84
N ARG A 750 3.94 6.08 -25.35
CA ARG A 750 2.53 5.62 -25.18
C ARG A 750 2.18 5.43 -23.71
N GLN A 751 3.10 4.86 -22.93
CA GLN A 751 2.96 4.68 -21.48
C GLN A 751 2.80 6.03 -20.77
N LYS A 752 3.70 6.99 -21.01
CA LYS A 752 3.62 8.32 -20.37
C LYS A 752 2.42 9.13 -20.84
N ALA A 753 1.96 8.98 -22.08
CA ALA A 753 0.73 9.59 -22.57
C ALA A 753 -0.52 9.03 -21.86
N ALA A 754 -0.60 7.71 -21.67
CA ALA A 754 -1.68 7.10 -20.89
C ALA A 754 -1.60 7.49 -19.40
N ALA A 755 -0.39 7.56 -18.82
CA ALA A 755 -0.17 8.02 -17.46
C ALA A 755 -0.65 9.46 -17.27
N ALA A 756 -0.24 10.38 -18.16
CA ALA A 756 -0.65 11.78 -18.14
C ALA A 756 -2.18 11.95 -18.14
N ILE A 757 -2.90 11.17 -18.95
CA ILE A 757 -4.38 11.24 -18.98
C ILE A 757 -4.99 10.79 -17.64
N GLY A 758 -4.50 9.69 -17.05
CA GLY A 758 -4.95 9.29 -15.72
C GLY A 758 -4.58 10.30 -14.62
N GLN A 759 -3.41 10.93 -14.70
CA GLN A 759 -2.95 11.99 -13.80
C GLN A 759 -3.78 13.28 -13.92
N MET A 760 -4.23 13.62 -15.13
CA MET A 760 -5.22 14.69 -15.40
C MET A 760 -6.64 14.34 -14.93
N ALA A 761 -6.97 13.05 -14.85
CA ALA A 761 -8.26 12.58 -14.34
C ALA A 761 -8.34 12.51 -12.80
N CYS A 762 -7.23 12.28 -12.10
CA CYS A 762 -7.15 12.17 -10.62
C CYS A 762 -8.02 13.18 -9.87
N ASP A 763 -9.20 12.74 -9.40
CA ASP A 763 -10.20 13.51 -8.63
C ASP A 763 -10.55 14.91 -9.18
N THR A 764 -10.46 15.09 -10.50
CA THR A 764 -10.62 16.41 -11.14
C THR A 764 -12.07 16.90 -11.20
N VAL A 765 -12.27 18.19 -10.97
CA VAL A 765 -13.51 18.89 -11.34
C VAL A 765 -13.51 19.37 -12.80
N VAL A 766 -12.34 19.47 -13.43
CA VAL A 766 -12.20 19.89 -14.83
C VAL A 766 -12.13 18.63 -15.70
N LYS A 767 -13.22 18.33 -16.40
CA LYS A 767 -13.41 17.09 -17.17
C LYS A 767 -13.33 17.26 -18.69
N GLU A 768 -13.08 18.47 -19.18
CA GLU A 768 -13.12 18.82 -20.60
C GLU A 768 -12.18 17.94 -21.44
N GLY A 769 -12.73 17.16 -22.38
CA GLY A 769 -11.98 16.31 -23.31
C GLY A 769 -11.43 15.01 -22.70
N LEU A 770 -11.66 14.73 -21.40
CA LEU A 770 -11.26 13.45 -20.80
C LEU A 770 -12.11 12.28 -21.30
N ASP A 771 -13.35 12.55 -21.71
CA ASP A 771 -14.25 11.62 -22.39
C ASP A 771 -13.71 11.18 -23.76
N GLU A 772 -13.10 12.10 -24.52
CA GLU A 772 -12.44 11.79 -25.81
C GLU A 772 -11.30 10.77 -25.68
N THR A 773 -10.76 10.58 -24.46
CA THR A 773 -9.63 9.66 -24.20
C THR A 773 -10.04 8.20 -24.03
N VAL A 774 -11.32 7.91 -23.80
CA VAL A 774 -11.80 6.56 -23.40
C VAL A 774 -11.51 5.53 -24.49
N GLU A 775 -11.97 5.74 -25.73
CA GLU A 775 -11.75 4.81 -26.85
C GLU A 775 -10.26 4.65 -27.27
N PRO A 776 -9.44 5.72 -27.28
CA PRO A 776 -7.98 5.59 -27.33
C PRO A 776 -7.39 4.67 -26.24
N LEU A 777 -7.76 4.86 -24.96
CA LEU A 777 -7.23 4.05 -23.87
C LEU A 777 -7.75 2.60 -23.87
N LEU A 778 -9.00 2.36 -24.28
CA LEU A 778 -9.57 1.02 -24.40
C LEU A 778 -8.83 0.18 -25.45
N ARG A 779 -8.41 0.79 -26.57
CA ARG A 779 -7.55 0.12 -27.56
C ARG A 779 -6.18 -0.25 -26.99
N LEU A 780 -5.63 0.58 -26.10
CA LEU A 780 -4.37 0.28 -25.40
C LEU A 780 -4.47 -0.85 -24.37
N LEU A 781 -5.67 -1.33 -24.00
CA LEU A 781 -5.80 -2.54 -23.17
C LEU A 781 -5.26 -3.81 -23.86
N ALA A 782 -5.07 -3.77 -25.18
CA ALA A 782 -4.45 -4.84 -25.98
C ALA A 782 -3.15 -4.38 -26.68
N ASP A 783 -2.46 -3.35 -26.17
CA ASP A 783 -1.13 -2.97 -26.63
C ASP A 783 -0.14 -4.13 -26.46
N ASP A 784 0.80 -4.27 -27.40
CA ASP A 784 1.78 -5.35 -27.34
C ASP A 784 2.81 -5.15 -26.20
N SER A 785 3.01 -3.93 -25.68
CA SER A 785 3.82 -3.68 -24.47
C SER A 785 2.96 -3.64 -23.20
N LYS A 786 3.31 -4.48 -22.22
CA LYS A 786 2.63 -4.50 -20.91
C LYS A 786 2.85 -3.27 -20.04
N MET A 787 3.85 -2.43 -20.35
CA MET A 787 3.95 -1.10 -19.73
C MET A 787 2.72 -0.26 -20.08
N VAL A 788 2.31 -0.33 -21.35
CA VAL A 788 1.24 0.47 -21.92
C VAL A 788 -0.12 -0.06 -21.49
N TRP A 789 -0.44 -1.35 -21.66
CA TRP A 789 -1.77 -1.86 -21.28
C TRP A 789 -2.04 -1.80 -19.77
N ARG A 790 -1.02 -1.99 -18.92
CA ARG A 790 -1.16 -1.78 -17.46
C ARG A 790 -1.45 -0.32 -17.12
N THR A 791 -0.83 0.62 -17.83
CA THR A 791 -1.01 2.05 -17.61
C THR A 791 -2.35 2.54 -18.17
N ALA A 792 -2.81 2.00 -19.29
CA ALA A 792 -4.15 2.25 -19.81
C ALA A 792 -5.23 1.78 -18.82
N ALA A 793 -5.06 0.60 -18.21
CA ALA A 793 -5.94 0.13 -17.14
C ALA A 793 -5.91 1.03 -15.88
N TRP A 794 -4.73 1.53 -15.49
CA TRP A 794 -4.60 2.51 -14.40
C TRP A 794 -5.33 3.83 -14.73
N ALA A 795 -5.16 4.36 -15.94
CA ALA A 795 -5.77 5.61 -16.38
C ALA A 795 -7.29 5.50 -16.51
N LEU A 796 -7.80 4.40 -17.08
CA LEU A 796 -9.22 4.07 -17.14
C LEU A 796 -9.84 3.93 -15.74
N ARG A 797 -9.11 3.44 -14.73
CA ARG A 797 -9.58 3.48 -13.33
C ARG A 797 -9.73 4.91 -12.82
N GLN A 798 -8.78 5.82 -13.10
CA GLN A 798 -8.91 7.22 -12.65
C GLN A 798 -10.08 7.95 -13.34
N LEU A 799 -10.29 7.69 -14.64
CA LEU A 799 -11.45 8.19 -15.39
C LEU A 799 -12.77 7.64 -14.82
N ALA A 800 -12.84 6.33 -14.58
CA ALA A 800 -14.03 5.67 -14.06
C ALA A 800 -14.37 6.10 -12.63
N ASN A 801 -13.37 6.32 -11.77
CA ASN A 801 -13.57 6.92 -10.44
C ASN A 801 -14.19 8.33 -10.51
N ASN A 802 -14.07 9.03 -11.65
CA ASN A 802 -14.72 10.31 -11.94
C ASN A 802 -16.04 10.18 -12.74
N GLY A 803 -16.54 8.96 -12.95
CA GLY A 803 -17.75 8.67 -13.71
C GLY A 803 -17.58 8.64 -15.24
N ILE A 804 -16.35 8.70 -15.75
CA ILE A 804 -16.05 8.75 -17.20
C ILE A 804 -15.77 7.33 -17.72
N GLY A 805 -16.41 6.93 -18.80
CA GLY A 805 -16.12 5.67 -19.52
C GLY A 805 -16.56 4.36 -18.84
N VAL A 806 -17.31 4.42 -17.73
CA VAL A 806 -17.64 3.26 -16.87
C VAL A 806 -18.33 2.12 -17.63
N ASP A 807 -19.29 2.42 -18.51
CA ASP A 807 -20.01 1.41 -19.28
C ASP A 807 -19.18 0.84 -20.46
N ALA A 808 -18.26 1.63 -21.01
CA ALA A 808 -17.32 1.15 -22.03
C ALA A 808 -16.26 0.21 -21.41
N ILE A 809 -15.84 0.48 -20.17
CA ILE A 809 -15.02 -0.45 -19.36
C ILE A 809 -15.78 -1.75 -19.07
N LYS A 810 -17.08 -1.68 -18.75
CA LYS A 810 -17.93 -2.87 -18.61
C LYS A 810 -18.02 -3.66 -19.91
N ALA A 811 -18.14 -3.00 -21.07
CA ALA A 811 -18.14 -3.67 -22.36
C ALA A 811 -16.78 -4.35 -22.67
N ALA A 812 -15.66 -3.73 -22.29
CA ALA A 812 -14.32 -4.30 -22.47
C ALA A 812 -14.08 -5.59 -21.64
N LEU A 813 -14.73 -5.74 -20.49
CA LEU A 813 -14.77 -7.00 -19.73
C LEU A 813 -15.48 -8.16 -20.49
N SER A 814 -16.21 -7.86 -21.57
CA SER A 814 -16.91 -8.83 -22.41
C SER A 814 -16.32 -8.94 -23.83
N SER A 815 -15.12 -8.38 -24.07
CA SER A 815 -14.49 -8.38 -25.41
C SER A 815 -14.03 -9.78 -25.85
N ASP A 816 -14.17 -10.10 -27.13
CA ASP A 816 -13.65 -11.36 -27.69
C ASP A 816 -12.12 -11.46 -27.62
N ASP A 817 -11.38 -10.35 -27.74
CA ASP A 817 -9.93 -10.34 -27.58
C ASP A 817 -9.55 -10.51 -26.10
N VAL A 818 -8.94 -11.66 -25.80
CA VAL A 818 -8.41 -12.01 -24.48
C VAL A 818 -7.47 -10.94 -23.91
N ARG A 819 -6.72 -10.21 -24.74
CA ARG A 819 -5.82 -9.14 -24.29
C ARG A 819 -6.61 -7.96 -23.76
N VAL A 820 -7.69 -7.57 -24.43
CA VAL A 820 -8.63 -6.54 -23.93
C VAL A 820 -9.22 -6.98 -22.58
N ARG A 821 -9.65 -8.25 -22.44
CA ARG A 821 -10.18 -8.75 -21.14
C ARG A 821 -9.12 -8.77 -20.02
N ARG A 822 -7.85 -9.11 -20.33
CA ARG A 822 -6.72 -9.03 -19.38
C ARG A 822 -6.47 -7.59 -18.91
N GLY A 823 -6.49 -6.62 -19.83
CA GLY A 823 -6.36 -5.20 -19.50
C GLY A 823 -7.57 -4.66 -18.73
N ALA A 824 -8.79 -5.00 -19.16
CA ALA A 824 -10.04 -4.54 -18.54
C ALA A 824 -10.21 -5.07 -17.11
N THR A 825 -9.88 -6.34 -16.86
CA THR A 825 -9.87 -6.89 -15.49
C THR A 825 -8.81 -6.23 -14.61
N ARG A 826 -7.65 -5.83 -15.16
CA ARG A 826 -6.60 -5.13 -14.38
C ARG A 826 -7.08 -3.81 -13.77
N ILE A 827 -8.09 -3.15 -14.35
CA ILE A 827 -8.67 -1.90 -13.83
C ILE A 827 -9.04 -2.06 -12.34
N PHE A 828 -9.54 -3.23 -11.93
CA PHE A 828 -10.12 -3.47 -10.60
C PHE A 828 -9.16 -4.09 -9.56
N LEU A 829 -7.86 -4.21 -9.84
CA LEU A 829 -6.89 -4.80 -8.89
C LEU A 829 -6.47 -3.89 -7.72
N ARG A 830 -6.91 -2.63 -7.71
CA ARG A 830 -6.54 -1.60 -6.73
C ARG A 830 -7.75 -0.72 -6.38
N TYR A 831 -7.55 0.60 -6.30
CA TYR A 831 -8.47 1.53 -5.64
C TYR A 831 -9.65 2.00 -6.53
N PHE A 832 -10.67 1.16 -6.68
CA PHE A 832 -11.90 1.45 -7.45
C PHE A 832 -13.06 2.00 -6.59
N TYR A 833 -12.77 2.73 -5.50
CA TYR A 833 -13.77 3.05 -4.46
C TYR A 833 -15.07 3.69 -4.95
N HIS A 834 -15.05 4.48 -6.01
CA HIS A 834 -16.26 5.13 -6.56
C HIS A 834 -17.05 4.26 -7.55
N LEU A 835 -16.64 3.00 -7.75
CA LEU A 835 -17.31 2.02 -8.59
C LEU A 835 -18.00 0.91 -7.79
N VAL A 836 -17.87 0.87 -6.45
CA VAL A 836 -18.34 -0.25 -5.61
C VAL A 836 -19.85 -0.52 -5.69
N ASP A 837 -20.63 0.48 -6.10
CA ASP A 837 -22.08 0.39 -6.29
C ASP A 837 -22.47 -0.15 -7.68
N ARG A 838 -21.52 -0.28 -8.62
CA ARG A 838 -21.70 -0.95 -9.94
C ARG A 838 -21.73 -2.46 -9.79
N LYS A 839 -22.78 -2.98 -9.14
CA LYS A 839 -23.01 -4.43 -8.94
C LYS A 839 -22.94 -5.23 -10.23
N ASP A 840 -23.32 -4.62 -11.34
CA ASP A 840 -23.29 -5.21 -12.69
C ASP A 840 -21.87 -5.42 -13.25
N ILE A 841 -20.88 -4.64 -12.80
CA ILE A 841 -19.45 -4.89 -13.06
C ILE A 841 -18.94 -6.04 -12.18
N ALA A 842 -19.32 -6.06 -10.90
CA ALA A 842 -18.99 -7.17 -10.00
C ALA A 842 -19.55 -8.52 -10.51
N GLN A 843 -20.77 -8.52 -11.06
CA GLN A 843 -21.39 -9.70 -11.67
C GLN A 843 -20.65 -10.16 -12.95
N GLN A 844 -20.21 -9.23 -13.80
CA GLN A 844 -19.35 -9.57 -14.94
C GLN A 844 -18.01 -10.16 -14.49
N LEU A 845 -17.38 -9.60 -13.45
CA LEU A 845 -16.16 -10.16 -12.86
C LEU A 845 -16.41 -11.56 -12.26
N CYS A 846 -17.57 -11.81 -11.64
CA CYS A 846 -17.96 -13.14 -11.16
C CYS A 846 -18.06 -14.15 -12.32
N ALA A 847 -18.60 -13.76 -13.47
CA ALA A 847 -18.62 -14.60 -14.67
C ALA A 847 -17.20 -14.88 -15.21
N LEU A 848 -16.33 -13.86 -15.23
CA LEU A 848 -14.93 -13.97 -15.65
C LEU A 848 -14.04 -14.85 -14.75
N THR A 849 -14.53 -15.30 -13.58
CA THR A 849 -13.87 -16.40 -12.86
C THR A 849 -13.82 -17.70 -13.69
N GLN A 850 -14.70 -17.86 -14.68
CA GLN A 850 -14.76 -19.02 -15.56
C GLN A 850 -14.17 -18.76 -16.96
N ASP A 851 -13.38 -17.69 -17.15
CA ASP A 851 -12.75 -17.38 -18.44
C ASP A 851 -11.77 -18.49 -18.91
N THR A 852 -11.55 -18.61 -20.22
CA THR A 852 -10.58 -19.56 -20.78
C THR A 852 -9.13 -19.16 -20.51
N ASP A 853 -8.88 -17.89 -20.17
CA ASP A 853 -7.56 -17.37 -19.87
C ASP A 853 -7.23 -17.35 -18.36
N PRO A 854 -6.11 -17.97 -17.92
CA PRO A 854 -5.71 -17.99 -16.51
C PRO A 854 -5.46 -16.60 -15.89
N LEU A 855 -4.98 -15.62 -16.66
CA LEU A 855 -4.69 -14.28 -16.12
C LEU A 855 -5.97 -13.47 -15.89
N VAL A 856 -6.96 -13.59 -16.79
CA VAL A 856 -8.31 -13.01 -16.60
C VAL A 856 -8.95 -13.57 -15.31
N ARG A 857 -8.86 -14.89 -15.09
CA ARG A 857 -9.38 -15.53 -13.87
C ARG A 857 -8.66 -15.07 -12.60
N ILE A 858 -7.33 -14.97 -12.63
CA ILE A 858 -6.54 -14.41 -11.52
C ILE A 858 -6.97 -12.97 -11.22
N HIS A 859 -7.04 -12.10 -12.23
CA HIS A 859 -7.46 -10.71 -12.03
C HIS A 859 -8.90 -10.61 -11.50
N ALA A 860 -9.81 -11.47 -11.94
CA ALA A 860 -11.18 -11.52 -11.43
C ALA A 860 -11.21 -11.87 -9.93
N LEU A 861 -10.52 -12.95 -9.51
CA LEU A 861 -10.39 -13.33 -8.10
C LEU A 861 -9.82 -12.18 -7.24
N GLN A 862 -8.72 -11.58 -7.70
CA GLN A 862 -8.08 -10.44 -7.04
C GLN A 862 -9.00 -9.21 -6.93
N SER A 863 -9.89 -8.98 -7.91
CA SER A 863 -10.82 -7.84 -7.90
C SER A 863 -12.03 -8.08 -6.99
N LEU A 864 -12.53 -9.32 -6.92
CA LEU A 864 -13.81 -9.64 -6.29
C LEU A 864 -13.76 -9.67 -4.76
N TRP A 865 -12.66 -10.12 -4.13
CA TRP A 865 -12.58 -10.12 -2.65
C TRP A 865 -12.59 -8.68 -2.10
N ARG A 866 -12.01 -7.73 -2.84
CA ARG A 866 -12.09 -6.29 -2.55
C ARG A 866 -13.53 -5.78 -2.61
N TRP A 867 -14.32 -6.30 -3.55
CA TRP A 867 -15.73 -5.95 -3.71
C TRP A 867 -16.60 -6.53 -2.58
N TRP A 868 -16.29 -7.74 -2.13
CA TRP A 868 -16.96 -8.40 -1.00
C TRP A 868 -16.93 -7.52 0.26
N TYR A 869 -15.77 -6.95 0.62
CA TYR A 869 -15.64 -6.03 1.75
C TYR A 869 -16.37 -4.69 1.56
N ARG A 870 -16.39 -4.17 0.32
CA ARG A 870 -16.87 -2.80 0.04
C ARG A 870 -18.38 -2.73 -0.14
N THR A 871 -19.04 -3.82 -0.52
CA THR A 871 -20.49 -3.83 -0.77
C THR A 871 -21.32 -4.02 0.51
N THR A 872 -22.44 -3.29 0.56
CA THR A 872 -23.56 -3.48 1.50
C THR A 872 -24.50 -4.62 1.09
N ASP A 873 -24.35 -5.16 -0.12
CA ASP A 873 -25.24 -6.18 -0.68
C ASP A 873 -24.75 -7.60 -0.34
N PHE A 874 -25.43 -8.23 0.64
CA PHE A 874 -25.15 -9.61 1.03
C PHE A 874 -25.42 -10.64 -0.07
N ALA A 875 -26.37 -10.40 -0.98
CA ALA A 875 -26.62 -11.30 -2.11
C ALA A 875 -25.51 -11.22 -3.16
N LEU A 876 -24.87 -10.04 -3.33
CA LEU A 876 -23.65 -9.91 -4.11
C LEU A 876 -22.45 -10.61 -3.42
N ARG A 877 -22.33 -10.52 -2.09
CA ARG A 877 -21.31 -11.28 -1.35
C ARG A 877 -21.44 -12.80 -1.58
N ARG A 878 -22.66 -13.36 -1.53
CA ARG A 878 -22.90 -14.77 -1.87
C ARG A 878 -22.51 -15.11 -3.31
N GLN A 879 -22.84 -14.25 -4.28
CA GLN A 879 -22.45 -14.45 -5.69
C GLN A 879 -20.92 -14.52 -5.88
N ILE A 880 -20.16 -13.71 -5.12
CA ILE A 880 -18.69 -13.70 -5.14
C ILE A 880 -18.12 -15.01 -4.59
N GLU A 881 -18.58 -15.45 -3.41
CA GLU A 881 -18.15 -16.70 -2.78
C GLU A 881 -18.46 -17.92 -3.65
N GLN A 882 -19.68 -17.98 -4.20
CA GLN A 882 -20.09 -19.03 -5.12
C GLN A 882 -19.28 -19.00 -6.43
N ALA A 883 -18.76 -17.85 -6.87
CA ALA A 883 -17.82 -17.80 -8.00
C ALA A 883 -16.44 -18.39 -7.62
N PHE A 884 -15.93 -18.10 -6.42
CA PHE A 884 -14.67 -18.67 -5.92
C PHE A 884 -14.76 -20.20 -5.76
N LEU A 885 -15.83 -20.69 -5.14
CA LEU A 885 -16.04 -22.11 -4.88
C LEU A 885 -16.29 -22.89 -6.19
N ARG A 886 -17.13 -22.38 -7.11
CA ARG A 886 -17.33 -23.03 -8.42
C ARG A 886 -16.03 -23.15 -9.22
N LEU A 887 -15.15 -22.15 -9.16
CA LEU A 887 -13.83 -22.27 -9.78
C LEU A 887 -12.93 -23.28 -9.04
N ALA A 888 -12.99 -23.37 -7.71
CA ALA A 888 -12.22 -24.35 -6.94
C ALA A 888 -12.51 -25.80 -7.38
N ALA A 889 -13.76 -26.12 -7.73
CA ALA A 889 -14.14 -27.45 -8.21
C ALA A 889 -13.43 -27.85 -9.51
N SER A 890 -13.29 -26.93 -10.47
CA SER A 890 -12.84 -27.21 -11.84
C SER A 890 -11.39 -26.81 -12.13
N GLU A 891 -10.80 -25.91 -11.35
CA GLU A 891 -9.47 -25.35 -11.64
C GLU A 891 -8.34 -26.35 -11.41
N ARG A 892 -7.39 -26.40 -12.36
CA ARG A 892 -6.20 -27.25 -12.27
C ARG A 892 -4.87 -26.49 -12.50
N GLU A 893 -4.88 -25.23 -12.98
CA GLU A 893 -3.68 -24.39 -13.10
C GLU A 893 -3.19 -23.92 -11.70
N PRO A 894 -1.96 -24.28 -11.28
CA PRO A 894 -1.43 -23.96 -9.96
C PRO A 894 -1.54 -22.49 -9.53
N LEU A 895 -1.24 -21.54 -10.43
CA LEU A 895 -1.28 -20.11 -10.09
C LEU A 895 -2.71 -19.58 -9.90
N VAL A 896 -3.71 -20.16 -10.58
CA VAL A 896 -5.11 -19.83 -10.33
C VAL A 896 -5.59 -20.47 -9.03
N ARG A 897 -5.22 -21.73 -8.75
CA ARG A 897 -5.50 -22.40 -7.46
C ARG A 897 -4.96 -21.61 -6.26
N LEU A 898 -3.75 -21.07 -6.37
CA LEU A 898 -3.17 -20.16 -5.38
C LEU A 898 -4.05 -18.91 -5.17
N ASN A 899 -4.49 -18.25 -6.25
CA ASN A 899 -5.35 -17.09 -6.15
C ASN A 899 -6.74 -17.39 -5.56
N ILE A 900 -7.31 -18.58 -5.82
CA ILE A 900 -8.57 -19.01 -5.19
C ILE A 900 -8.38 -19.13 -3.68
N ALA A 901 -7.32 -19.82 -3.23
CA ALA A 901 -7.03 -20.00 -1.81
C ALA A 901 -6.77 -18.66 -1.09
N GLN A 902 -6.06 -17.73 -1.74
CA GLN A 902 -5.79 -16.39 -1.22
C GLN A 902 -7.03 -15.48 -1.18
N ALA A 903 -7.88 -15.53 -2.22
CA ALA A 903 -9.13 -14.76 -2.25
C ALA A 903 -10.15 -15.30 -1.23
N LEU A 904 -10.21 -16.63 -1.04
CA LEU A 904 -10.97 -17.26 0.04
C LEU A 904 -10.41 -16.88 1.43
N HIS A 905 -9.09 -16.86 1.60
CA HIS A 905 -8.47 -16.41 2.87
C HIS A 905 -8.88 -14.97 3.18
N ASN A 906 -8.77 -14.06 2.21
CA ASN A 906 -9.10 -12.65 2.40
C ASN A 906 -10.55 -12.43 2.88
N ILE A 907 -11.54 -13.21 2.43
CA ILE A 907 -12.93 -13.09 2.92
C ILE A 907 -13.24 -13.91 4.18
N LEU A 908 -12.32 -14.78 4.61
CA LEU A 908 -12.41 -15.56 5.86
C LEU A 908 -11.75 -14.84 7.04
N ASP A 909 -10.70 -14.08 6.80
CA ASP A 909 -10.02 -13.23 7.79
C ASP A 909 -10.56 -11.79 7.74
N GLU A 910 -11.72 -11.57 8.36
CA GLU A 910 -12.35 -10.24 8.48
C GLU A 910 -11.80 -9.37 9.64
N ASN A 911 -10.95 -9.93 10.51
CA ASN A 911 -10.63 -9.38 11.82
C ASN A 911 -11.88 -9.23 12.74
N THR A 912 -12.55 -10.37 12.93
CA THR A 912 -13.76 -10.54 13.73
C THR A 912 -13.52 -10.34 15.24
N VAL A 913 -12.34 -10.65 15.77
CA VAL A 913 -11.94 -10.33 17.15
C VAL A 913 -12.10 -8.85 17.43
N GLN A 914 -11.62 -7.98 16.55
CA GLN A 914 -11.70 -6.54 16.74
C GLN A 914 -13.16 -6.06 16.66
N PHE A 915 -13.96 -6.58 15.72
CA PHE A 915 -15.39 -6.29 15.63
C PHE A 915 -16.11 -6.54 16.97
N PHE A 916 -15.94 -7.71 17.58
CA PHE A 916 -16.58 -8.03 18.85
C PHE A 916 -15.98 -7.27 20.05
N ASN A 917 -14.65 -7.25 20.19
CA ASN A 917 -14.00 -6.75 21.41
C ASN A 917 -13.89 -5.22 21.48
N ASN A 918 -13.83 -4.53 20.33
CA ASN A 918 -13.63 -3.08 20.29
C ASN A 918 -14.77 -2.32 19.62
N TRP A 919 -15.28 -2.77 18.46
CA TRP A 919 -16.33 -2.01 17.76
C TRP A 919 -17.69 -2.09 18.47
N LEU A 920 -18.17 -3.30 18.81
CA LEU A 920 -19.40 -3.44 19.60
C LEU A 920 -19.27 -2.89 21.04
N ARG A 921 -18.04 -2.78 21.58
CA ARG A 921 -17.76 -2.24 22.92
C ARG A 921 -18.08 -0.75 23.05
N VAL A 922 -17.80 0.05 22.01
CA VAL A 922 -17.96 1.52 22.08
C VAL A 922 -19.36 2.03 21.67
N VAL A 923 -20.09 1.23 20.87
CA VAL A 923 -21.53 1.44 20.58
C VAL A 923 -22.29 1.57 21.89
N HIS A 924 -23.18 2.57 22.01
CA HIS A 924 -23.79 2.87 23.30
C HIS A 924 -24.98 1.95 23.63
N LEU A 925 -25.94 1.82 22.73
CA LEU A 925 -27.21 1.12 22.97
C LEU A 925 -27.07 -0.39 22.71
N ASP A 926 -27.52 -1.24 23.62
CA ASP A 926 -27.41 -2.70 23.48
C ASP A 926 -28.23 -3.27 22.32
N ALA A 927 -29.37 -2.63 21.98
CA ALA A 927 -30.15 -2.95 20.79
C ALA A 927 -29.34 -2.77 19.49
N ASP A 928 -28.45 -1.78 19.42
CA ASP A 928 -27.59 -1.56 18.26
C ASP A 928 -26.48 -2.62 18.19
N LYS A 929 -25.95 -3.07 19.34
CA LYS A 929 -24.94 -4.14 19.43
C LYS A 929 -25.49 -5.48 18.97
N GLU A 930 -26.63 -5.89 19.52
CA GLU A 930 -27.26 -7.17 19.17
C GLU A 930 -27.73 -7.19 17.72
N LYS A 931 -28.27 -6.08 17.18
CA LYS A 931 -28.59 -5.95 15.75
C LYS A 931 -27.36 -6.16 14.85
N ALA A 932 -26.22 -5.57 15.20
CA ALA A 932 -24.98 -5.71 14.44
C ALA A 932 -24.42 -7.14 14.50
N LYS A 933 -24.43 -7.74 15.70
CA LYS A 933 -24.03 -9.14 15.95
C LYS A 933 -24.91 -10.14 15.20
N GLN A 934 -26.23 -10.00 15.28
CA GLN A 934 -27.19 -10.84 14.53
C GLN A 934 -26.96 -10.72 13.02
N ALA A 935 -26.89 -9.50 12.49
CA ALA A 935 -26.68 -9.27 11.06
C ALA A 935 -25.37 -9.90 10.54
N ARG A 936 -24.27 -9.86 11.32
CA ARG A 936 -23.03 -10.55 10.93
C ARG A 936 -23.20 -12.07 10.95
N ILE A 937 -23.82 -12.64 11.98
CA ILE A 937 -24.02 -14.09 12.09
C ILE A 937 -24.91 -14.62 10.96
N GLU A 938 -26.02 -13.94 10.69
CA GLU A 938 -27.06 -14.38 9.75
C GLU A 938 -26.67 -14.15 8.28
N PHE A 939 -26.08 -13.00 7.95
CA PHE A 939 -25.80 -12.63 6.56
C PHE A 939 -24.33 -12.78 6.13
N VAL A 940 -23.39 -12.96 7.07
CA VAL A 940 -21.97 -13.26 6.78
C VAL A 940 -21.63 -14.70 7.14
N GLU A 941 -21.72 -15.06 8.42
CA GLU A 941 -20.99 -16.20 8.95
C GLU A 941 -21.66 -17.55 8.68
N ARG A 942 -22.94 -17.73 9.05
CA ARG A 942 -23.67 -19.00 8.82
C ARG A 942 -23.74 -19.40 7.34
N PRO A 943 -24.03 -18.50 6.38
CA PRO A 943 -24.08 -18.89 4.98
C PRO A 943 -22.67 -19.17 4.42
N LEU A 944 -21.62 -18.50 4.88
CA LEU A 944 -20.24 -18.76 4.44
C LEU A 944 -19.76 -20.14 4.92
N ALA A 945 -20.08 -20.48 6.18
CA ALA A 945 -19.84 -21.81 6.72
C ALA A 945 -20.58 -22.90 5.91
N LYS A 946 -21.85 -22.65 5.55
CA LYS A 946 -22.64 -23.59 4.73
C LYS A 946 -22.02 -23.81 3.35
N GLU A 947 -21.75 -22.74 2.59
CA GLU A 947 -21.20 -22.81 1.23
C GLU A 947 -19.86 -23.57 1.21
N ILE A 948 -18.95 -23.27 2.14
CA ILE A 948 -17.66 -23.96 2.27
C ILE A 948 -17.86 -25.43 2.70
N ALA A 949 -18.75 -25.72 3.65
CA ALA A 949 -19.01 -27.08 4.11
C ALA A 949 -19.60 -27.97 3.01
N ASP A 950 -20.52 -27.44 2.20
CA ASP A 950 -21.14 -28.17 1.09
C ASP A 950 -20.16 -28.36 -0.08
N ALA A 951 -19.29 -27.38 -0.36
CA ALA A 951 -18.18 -27.54 -1.30
C ALA A 951 -17.18 -28.62 -0.86
N LEU A 952 -16.79 -28.65 0.43
CA LEU A 952 -15.90 -29.68 0.99
C LEU A 952 -16.50 -31.10 0.95
N ARG A 953 -17.83 -31.23 1.02
CA ARG A 953 -18.56 -32.49 0.84
C ARG A 953 -18.62 -32.94 -0.63
N ALA A 954 -18.81 -32.00 -1.56
CA ALA A 954 -19.16 -32.30 -2.94
C ALA A 954 -17.98 -32.40 -3.93
N TYR A 955 -16.87 -31.70 -3.69
CA TYR A 955 -15.79 -31.56 -4.68
C TYR A 955 -14.79 -32.72 -4.67
N ASP A 956 -14.03 -32.87 -5.75
CA ASP A 956 -12.87 -33.77 -5.78
C ASP A 956 -11.74 -33.27 -4.86
N ASP A 957 -10.75 -34.11 -4.60
CA ASP A 957 -9.72 -33.79 -3.61
C ASP A 957 -8.86 -32.60 -4.02
N VAL A 958 -8.72 -32.32 -5.33
CA VAL A 958 -8.06 -31.11 -5.83
C VAL A 958 -8.85 -29.85 -5.47
N GLY A 959 -10.18 -29.89 -5.59
CA GLY A 959 -11.06 -28.81 -5.14
C GLY A 959 -11.04 -28.64 -3.62
N LYS A 960 -11.16 -29.73 -2.86
CA LYS A 960 -11.07 -29.69 -1.38
C LYS A 960 -9.73 -29.12 -0.91
N GLU A 961 -8.62 -29.59 -1.48
CA GLU A 961 -7.25 -29.15 -1.15
C GLU A 961 -7.07 -27.65 -1.44
N THR A 962 -7.67 -27.14 -2.52
CA THR A 962 -7.68 -25.70 -2.85
C THR A 962 -8.39 -24.89 -1.77
N ILE A 963 -9.58 -25.32 -1.34
CA ILE A 963 -10.37 -24.64 -0.30
C ILE A 963 -9.65 -24.69 1.05
N LEU A 964 -9.18 -25.86 1.48
CA LEU A 964 -8.49 -26.02 2.77
C LEU A 964 -7.16 -25.24 2.84
N THR A 965 -6.56 -24.89 1.69
CA THR A 965 -5.34 -24.06 1.65
C THR A 965 -5.59 -22.64 2.18
N ALA A 966 -6.81 -22.10 2.08
CA ALA A 966 -7.16 -20.78 2.60
C ALA A 966 -6.97 -20.67 4.13
N PHE A 967 -7.24 -21.75 4.86
CA PHE A 967 -7.04 -21.85 6.31
C PHE A 967 -5.57 -22.03 6.71
N GLY A 968 -4.68 -22.27 5.73
CA GLY A 968 -3.30 -22.68 5.99
C GLY A 968 -2.33 -21.55 6.35
N TYR A 969 -2.60 -20.31 5.95
CA TYR A 969 -1.64 -19.18 6.04
C TYR A 969 -1.38 -18.75 7.49
N PHE A 970 -2.40 -18.24 8.18
CA PHE A 970 -2.31 -17.79 9.57
C PHE A 970 -2.83 -18.80 10.60
N TYR A 971 -2.89 -20.09 10.22
CA TYR A 971 -3.37 -21.22 11.01
C TYR A 971 -3.22 -21.05 12.53
N LEU A 972 -2.00 -20.75 12.97
CA LEU A 972 -1.62 -20.48 14.37
C LEU A 972 -0.50 -19.40 14.40
N ARG A 973 -0.80 -18.22 13.85
CA ARG A 973 0.09 -17.03 13.89
C ARG A 973 0.45 -16.66 15.34
N GLY A 974 1.62 -16.09 15.57
CA GLY A 974 1.80 -15.16 16.70
C GLY A 974 1.04 -13.85 16.41
N GLY A 975 0.78 -13.03 17.43
CA GLY A 975 0.30 -11.67 17.17
C GLY A 975 1.33 -10.88 16.36
N VAL A 976 0.90 -10.13 15.33
CA VAL A 976 1.81 -9.35 14.47
C VAL A 976 1.34 -7.89 14.46
N GLY A 977 2.09 -7.07 15.21
CA GLY A 977 1.61 -5.77 15.68
C GLY A 977 0.27 -5.91 16.39
N ASN A 978 -0.76 -5.24 15.87
CA ASN A 978 -2.11 -5.24 16.45
C ASN A 978 -3.04 -6.29 15.82
N ASP A 979 -2.57 -7.15 14.91
CA ASP A 979 -3.34 -8.34 14.52
C ASP A 979 -3.09 -9.49 15.48
N TYR A 980 -4.16 -10.00 16.07
CA TYR A 980 -4.19 -11.16 16.95
C TYR A 980 -5.32 -12.13 16.56
N ASP A 981 -5.95 -11.91 15.40
CA ASP A 981 -7.07 -12.73 14.95
C ASP A 981 -6.61 -13.92 14.08
N PHE A 982 -7.49 -14.91 14.03
CA PHE A 982 -7.38 -16.12 13.24
C PHE A 982 -8.74 -16.36 12.60
N ILE A 983 -8.78 -16.90 11.39
CA ILE A 983 -10.04 -17.35 10.77
C ILE A 983 -10.83 -18.18 11.80
N THR A 984 -11.99 -17.67 12.23
CA THR A 984 -12.74 -18.22 13.36
C THR A 984 -14.23 -18.05 13.10
N PHE A 985 -14.96 -19.16 13.17
CA PHE A 985 -16.43 -19.18 13.22
C PHE A 985 -16.83 -19.10 14.69
N TYR A 986 -17.49 -18.00 15.06
CA TYR A 986 -17.91 -17.65 16.43
C TYR A 986 -19.33 -18.14 16.76
N ASP A 987 -20.20 -18.24 15.77
CA ASP A 987 -21.51 -18.86 15.90
C ASP A 987 -21.36 -20.38 15.94
N GLN A 988 -21.87 -21.00 17.00
CA GLN A 988 -21.72 -22.44 17.22
C GLN A 988 -22.34 -23.28 16.09
N GLN A 989 -23.45 -22.82 15.49
CA GLN A 989 -24.09 -23.51 14.37
C GLN A 989 -23.25 -23.42 13.10
N ALA A 990 -22.68 -22.25 12.79
CA ALA A 990 -21.74 -22.08 11.67
C ALA A 990 -20.48 -22.95 11.86
N ALA A 991 -19.87 -22.91 13.05
CA ALA A 991 -18.71 -23.73 13.38
C ALA A 991 -19.00 -25.23 13.29
N GLN A 992 -20.14 -25.70 13.84
CA GLN A 992 -20.55 -27.11 13.76
C GLN A 992 -20.78 -27.56 12.31
N THR A 993 -21.46 -26.74 11.50
CA THR A 993 -21.74 -27.01 10.08
C THR A 993 -20.48 -27.33 9.28
N LEU A 994 -19.37 -26.65 9.59
CA LEU A 994 -18.05 -26.89 9.01
C LEU A 994 -17.29 -28.04 9.69
N ALA A 995 -17.39 -28.20 11.02
CA ALA A 995 -16.77 -29.32 11.73
C ALA A 995 -17.26 -30.67 11.17
N ASP A 996 -18.56 -30.82 10.89
CA ASP A 996 -19.13 -32.01 10.25
C ASP A 996 -18.62 -32.25 8.81
N ALA A 997 -18.15 -31.22 8.10
CA ALA A 997 -17.49 -31.38 6.79
C ALA A 997 -15.99 -31.69 6.91
N LEU A 998 -15.33 -31.25 7.98
CA LEU A 998 -13.90 -31.47 8.22
C LEU A 998 -13.60 -32.84 8.84
N LEU A 999 -14.51 -33.41 9.63
CA LEU A 999 -14.32 -34.69 10.33
C LEU A 999 -13.81 -35.83 9.42
N PRO A 1000 -14.38 -36.10 8.23
CA PRO A 1000 -13.86 -37.14 7.33
C PRO A 1000 -12.48 -36.79 6.74
N LEU A 1001 -12.19 -35.51 6.54
CA LEU A 1001 -10.95 -35.03 5.91
C LEU A 1001 -9.76 -35.09 6.88
N LEU A 1002 -10.01 -35.10 8.19
CA LEU A 1002 -9.00 -35.44 9.20
C LEU A 1002 -8.53 -36.90 9.10
N GLU A 1003 -9.28 -37.79 8.44
CA GLU A 1003 -8.96 -39.22 8.27
C GLU A 1003 -8.57 -39.59 6.82
N HIS A 1004 -8.40 -38.59 5.96
CA HIS A 1004 -8.11 -38.78 4.54
C HIS A 1004 -6.84 -39.62 4.28
N PRO A 1005 -6.80 -40.51 3.27
CA PRO A 1005 -5.60 -41.33 3.01
C PRO A 1005 -4.35 -40.50 2.66
N ASP A 1006 -4.51 -39.40 1.93
CA ASP A 1006 -3.41 -38.46 1.64
C ASP A 1006 -3.06 -37.58 2.87
N PRO A 1007 -1.78 -37.55 3.31
CA PRO A 1007 -1.33 -36.70 4.41
C PRO A 1007 -1.42 -35.18 4.12
N VAL A 1008 -1.37 -34.73 2.87
CA VAL A 1008 -1.49 -33.28 2.56
C VAL A 1008 -2.90 -32.80 2.88
N MET A 1009 -3.92 -33.57 2.51
CA MET A 1009 -5.32 -33.37 2.90
C MET A 1009 -5.51 -33.45 4.42
N ARG A 1010 -4.94 -34.46 5.11
CA ARG A 1010 -5.02 -34.51 6.60
C ARG A 1010 -4.36 -33.30 7.25
N LEU A 1011 -3.22 -32.83 6.74
CA LEU A 1011 -2.53 -31.63 7.22
C LEU A 1011 -3.43 -30.41 7.05
N LYS A 1012 -3.98 -30.17 5.86
CA LYS A 1012 -4.81 -29.00 5.59
C LYS A 1012 -6.17 -29.04 6.31
N ALA A 1013 -6.76 -30.22 6.51
CA ALA A 1013 -7.95 -30.40 7.36
C ALA A 1013 -7.64 -30.17 8.85
N THR A 1014 -6.49 -30.65 9.34
CA THR A 1014 -5.98 -30.37 10.69
C THR A 1014 -5.77 -28.87 10.88
N LYS A 1015 -5.35 -28.15 9.83
CA LYS A 1015 -5.26 -26.68 9.85
C LYS A 1015 -6.63 -26.00 9.95
N ALA A 1016 -7.59 -26.38 9.10
CA ALA A 1016 -8.94 -25.82 9.12
C ALA A 1016 -9.72 -26.10 10.42
N ALA A 1017 -9.43 -27.20 11.13
CA ALA A 1017 -10.11 -27.57 12.37
C ALA A 1017 -10.01 -26.50 13.49
N VAL A 1018 -8.94 -25.70 13.55
CA VAL A 1018 -8.82 -24.62 14.55
C VAL A 1018 -9.83 -23.49 14.30
N ALA A 1019 -10.23 -23.25 13.05
CA ALA A 1019 -11.21 -22.21 12.73
C ALA A 1019 -12.62 -22.52 13.27
N VAL A 1020 -12.91 -23.80 13.51
CA VAL A 1020 -14.23 -24.29 13.95
C VAL A 1020 -14.23 -24.79 15.41
N ARG A 1021 -13.17 -24.47 16.17
CA ARG A 1021 -13.02 -24.84 17.59
C ARG A 1021 -14.21 -24.45 18.49
N LEU A 1022 -14.96 -23.40 18.12
CA LEU A 1022 -16.13 -22.91 18.86
C LEU A 1022 -17.43 -23.69 18.57
N SER A 1023 -17.39 -24.70 17.68
CA SER A 1023 -18.44 -25.73 17.57
C SER A 1023 -18.66 -26.45 18.90
N LYS A 1024 -17.58 -26.64 19.67
CA LYS A 1024 -17.51 -27.54 20.82
C LYS A 1024 -17.96 -28.97 20.50
N ASP A 1025 -17.49 -29.47 19.35
CA ASP A 1025 -17.63 -30.87 18.98
C ASP A 1025 -16.53 -31.75 19.59
N VAL A 1026 -16.90 -32.67 20.49
CA VAL A 1026 -15.96 -33.65 21.08
C VAL A 1026 -15.27 -34.49 20.00
N ARG A 1027 -15.97 -34.85 18.90
CA ARG A 1027 -15.42 -35.66 17.80
C ARG A 1027 -14.22 -34.97 17.15
N LEU A 1028 -14.29 -33.64 16.98
CA LEU A 1028 -13.23 -32.84 16.38
C LEU A 1028 -11.97 -32.89 17.23
N VAL A 1029 -12.11 -32.71 18.55
CA VAL A 1029 -10.98 -32.75 19.51
C VAL A 1029 -10.39 -34.15 19.58
N THR A 1030 -11.21 -35.20 19.62
CA THR A 1030 -10.73 -36.59 19.56
C THR A 1030 -9.93 -36.86 18.28
N LYS A 1031 -10.41 -36.43 17.10
CA LYS A 1031 -9.67 -36.62 15.85
C LYS A 1031 -8.36 -35.82 15.81
N LEU A 1032 -8.30 -34.60 16.35
CA LEU A 1032 -7.04 -33.88 16.53
C LEU A 1032 -6.07 -34.62 17.47
N MET A 1033 -6.57 -35.21 18.57
CA MET A 1033 -5.74 -36.02 19.48
C MET A 1033 -5.24 -37.31 18.83
N GLU A 1034 -6.01 -37.95 17.95
CA GLU A 1034 -5.54 -39.08 17.15
C GLU A 1034 -4.43 -38.65 16.17
N ARG A 1035 -4.52 -37.47 15.55
CA ARG A 1035 -3.50 -36.95 14.62
C ARG A 1035 -2.16 -36.63 15.28
N LEU A 1036 -2.07 -36.56 16.62
CA LEU A 1036 -0.79 -36.58 17.35
C LEU A 1036 0.02 -37.87 17.09
N LYS A 1037 -0.64 -38.95 16.65
CA LYS A 1037 -0.06 -40.27 16.31
C LYS A 1037 -0.06 -40.55 14.80
N ASP A 1038 -0.28 -39.55 13.96
CA ASP A 1038 -0.26 -39.71 12.51
C ASP A 1038 1.10 -40.25 12.01
N SER A 1039 1.14 -40.92 10.85
CA SER A 1039 2.39 -41.36 10.24
C SER A 1039 3.22 -40.18 9.71
N ASP A 1040 2.57 -39.11 9.25
CA ASP A 1040 3.23 -37.91 8.75
C ASP A 1040 3.66 -36.95 9.88
N GLY A 1041 4.89 -36.44 9.80
CA GLY A 1041 5.46 -35.57 10.83
C GLY A 1041 4.88 -34.17 10.89
N GLU A 1042 4.44 -33.62 9.76
CA GLU A 1042 3.85 -32.29 9.68
C GLU A 1042 2.40 -32.33 10.15
N VAL A 1043 1.66 -33.42 9.87
CA VAL A 1043 0.32 -33.67 10.45
C VAL A 1043 0.40 -33.75 11.98
N ARG A 1044 1.33 -34.54 12.54
CA ARG A 1044 1.57 -34.60 14.00
C ARG A 1044 1.88 -33.23 14.59
N ARG A 1045 2.74 -32.45 13.91
CA ARG A 1045 3.12 -31.10 14.34
C ARG A 1045 1.94 -30.12 14.32
N ALA A 1046 1.13 -30.14 13.26
CA ALA A 1046 -0.05 -29.31 13.16
C ALA A 1046 -1.06 -29.63 14.26
N ALA A 1047 -1.34 -30.92 14.50
CA ALA A 1047 -2.25 -31.37 15.56
C ALA A 1047 -1.78 -30.97 16.97
N LEU A 1048 -0.47 -31.05 17.24
CA LEU A 1048 0.12 -30.61 18.50
C LEU A 1048 -0.10 -29.11 18.73
N LEU A 1049 0.22 -28.29 17.72
CA LEU A 1049 0.07 -26.84 17.81
C LEU A 1049 -1.40 -26.43 17.97
N ALA A 1050 -2.36 -27.10 17.31
CA ALA A 1050 -3.79 -26.84 17.49
C ALA A 1050 -4.24 -27.06 18.94
N LEU A 1051 -3.89 -28.21 19.52
CA LEU A 1051 -4.31 -28.59 20.88
C LEU A 1051 -3.58 -27.78 21.97
N GLN A 1052 -2.42 -27.21 21.65
CA GLN A 1052 -1.70 -26.26 22.52
C GLN A 1052 -2.24 -24.83 22.45
N HIS A 1053 -3.06 -24.48 21.45
CA HIS A 1053 -3.44 -23.10 21.21
C HIS A 1053 -4.27 -22.49 22.36
N PRO A 1054 -3.94 -21.29 22.89
CA PRO A 1054 -4.65 -20.71 24.03
C PRO A 1054 -6.15 -20.46 23.80
N ALA A 1055 -6.56 -20.21 22.56
CA ALA A 1055 -7.97 -19.99 22.20
C ALA A 1055 -8.77 -21.28 21.90
N PHE A 1056 -8.20 -22.47 22.14
CA PHE A 1056 -8.94 -23.73 22.10
C PHE A 1056 -9.76 -23.88 23.40
N PRO A 1057 -11.07 -24.22 23.36
CA PRO A 1057 -11.94 -24.07 24.53
C PRO A 1057 -11.45 -24.84 25.78
N THR A 1058 -11.41 -24.13 26.91
CA THR A 1058 -10.84 -24.64 28.16
C THR A 1058 -11.68 -25.72 28.83
N ASP A 1059 -12.94 -25.84 28.47
CA ASP A 1059 -13.87 -26.90 28.90
C ASP A 1059 -13.55 -28.29 28.29
N TYR A 1060 -12.57 -28.39 27.37
CA TYR A 1060 -11.94 -29.66 26.99
C TYR A 1060 -10.80 -30.10 27.91
N ARG A 1061 -10.29 -29.20 28.74
CA ARG A 1061 -9.27 -29.55 29.73
C ARG A 1061 -10.00 -30.18 30.90
N ALA A 1062 -9.58 -31.38 31.31
CA ALA A 1062 -10.00 -31.92 32.60
C ALA A 1062 -9.71 -30.86 33.67
N ALA A 1063 -10.72 -30.52 34.48
CA ALA A 1063 -10.57 -29.49 35.49
C ALA A 1063 -9.36 -29.82 36.39
N PRO A 1064 -8.47 -28.86 36.68
CA PRO A 1064 -7.43 -29.09 37.68
C PRO A 1064 -8.14 -29.43 39.00
N ASP A 1065 -7.87 -30.64 39.50
CA ASP A 1065 -8.62 -31.22 40.62
C ASP A 1065 -8.62 -30.26 41.81
N ALA A 1066 -9.81 -29.83 42.23
CA ALA A 1066 -10.00 -28.75 43.20
C ALA A 1066 -9.50 -29.11 44.62
N SER A 1067 -9.03 -30.34 44.81
CA SER A 1067 -8.34 -30.83 46.00
C SER A 1067 -6.85 -30.43 46.08
N ALA A 1068 -6.22 -30.03 44.97
CA ALA A 1068 -4.77 -29.81 44.88
C ALA A 1068 -4.34 -28.35 45.18
N THR A 1069 -4.43 -27.93 46.44
CA THR A 1069 -3.95 -26.60 46.91
C THR A 1069 -2.42 -26.48 46.90
N LEU A 1070 -1.86 -26.17 45.73
CA LEU A 1070 -0.44 -25.83 45.58
C LEU A 1070 -0.13 -24.49 46.27
N THR A 1071 0.75 -24.52 47.27
CA THR A 1071 1.18 -23.34 48.02
C THR A 1071 2.10 -22.42 47.19
N PRO A 1072 2.17 -21.11 47.48
CA PRO A 1072 2.76 -20.12 46.57
C PRO A 1072 4.22 -20.36 46.16
N GLN A 1073 5.00 -21.06 46.99
CA GLN A 1073 6.43 -21.29 46.75
C GLN A 1073 6.74 -22.23 45.57
N LYS A 1074 5.77 -23.00 45.03
CA LYS A 1074 6.00 -23.84 43.84
C LYS A 1074 5.67 -23.16 42.50
N ALA A 1075 5.00 -22.02 42.49
CA ALA A 1075 4.70 -21.31 41.25
C ALA A 1075 5.95 -20.73 40.56
N ALA A 1076 6.96 -20.33 41.34
CA ALA A 1076 8.17 -19.65 40.87
C ALA A 1076 9.12 -20.50 39.99
N VAL A 1077 8.88 -21.81 39.86
CA VAL A 1077 9.75 -22.73 39.08
C VAL A 1077 9.24 -22.92 37.65
N LEU A 1078 7.98 -22.60 37.34
CA LEU A 1078 7.37 -22.83 36.02
C LEU A 1078 7.39 -21.61 35.08
N SER A 1079 7.69 -20.41 35.58
CA SER A 1079 7.80 -19.19 34.78
C SER A 1079 9.20 -18.93 34.18
N GLY A 1080 10.20 -19.75 34.52
CA GLY A 1080 11.62 -19.46 34.23
C GLY A 1080 12.15 -19.85 32.84
N ASN A 1081 11.37 -20.54 31.99
CA ASN A 1081 11.86 -21.16 30.75
C ASN A 1081 11.10 -20.74 29.48
N LEU A 1082 10.69 -19.46 29.38
CA LEU A 1082 10.10 -18.87 28.16
C LEU A 1082 10.93 -17.71 27.56
N SER A 1083 12.22 -17.65 27.87
CA SER A 1083 13.20 -16.79 27.21
C SER A 1083 14.25 -17.66 26.50
N GLY A 1084 13.94 -18.15 25.28
CA GLY A 1084 14.74 -19.25 24.72
C GLY A 1084 14.63 -19.63 23.24
N ARG A 1085 13.87 -18.92 22.39
CA ARG A 1085 14.03 -18.85 20.92
C ARG A 1085 13.03 -17.92 20.28
#